data_AF-A0A960K5L1-F1
#
_entry.id   AF-A0A960K5L1-F1
#
_cell.length_a   1.000
_cell.length_b   1.000
_cell.length_c   1.000
_cell.angle_alpha   90.00
_cell.angle_beta   90.00
_cell.angle_gamma   90.00
#
_symmetry.space_group_name_H-M   'P 1'
#
loop_
_entity.id
_entity.type
_entity.pdbx_description
1 polymer ?
#
loop_
_entity_poly.entity_id
_entity_poly.type
_entity_poly.pdbx_seq_one_letter_code
_entity_poly.pdbx_strand_id
1 'polypeptide(L)'
;GGWTVAETGGASAQRWTPAVEAGAVHAVLGDADGRPFFATSSGLLHLDDGVLRPVKLPGLEETAVTSLYRDSRDRLWLGLESGGAAHLQDGVLIRPEGAEDLGRSAVVAIAEDQRGRLWFGTDRQGAFRWDGEHWQPFALAQGLPSDTVESLMVDSNDHVWIATFGHGVSQLLTEAFELFTPEHGLLRPEVLAMAPGGDGSLLVGMLKGGMQSFDGKTFSTPAVNESLASPDVTSLLRSRDGALWIGTFRGGVLRQAGGRIERFTSHEGLVHDGVLSLMEDREGRIWISTIRGVSRFDGKDFFNLTPADGLEAPWVYSLTEDAEGGLWMATSGGGIARWDGSSLTHYQQADGLASNRAYAVRQDFRGLLWIATDNGLSRFNGREFTTYHRRHGLGNLNLYLLHLDREGHLWVGGEAGLDRLTLDSAGEPMEIRHYGRDEGFLGIETNQNAIYEDAEGILWIGSRGLARYDRREDREEAAPPRIYLTGLRLFFQPVDWSAASEPQSPWFGLPRDPVLPHDRNHLTFDFLGISRGGSGEILYQYRMDGLDSRWSPPTAQRQAVFSSLPPGEYTFSVRASQDGEHWTEPPASLPLEIRPPFWRAPWFLAFSVCAAALGIYAFDRSRRALALRRQRQLEAEVALRTEQLQLAKEAAEMASRAKSQFLANMTHELK
;
A
#
# COMPACT_ATOMS: atom_id res chain seq x y z
N GLY A 1 -11.81 36.11 47.76
CA GLY A 1 -10.94 37.03 47.00
C GLY A 1 -11.28 36.87 45.54
N GLY A 2 -11.61 37.97 44.87
CA GLY A 2 -12.16 37.96 43.51
C GLY A 2 -11.26 37.29 42.47
N TRP A 3 -11.89 36.74 41.44
CA TRP A 3 -11.25 36.05 40.33
C TRP A 3 -11.07 37.01 39.16
N THR A 4 -9.88 36.98 38.55
CA THR A 4 -9.57 37.63 37.28
C THR A 4 -9.42 36.57 36.20
N VAL A 5 -10.13 36.76 35.08
CA VAL A 5 -9.96 36.01 33.84
C VAL A 5 -8.60 36.39 33.24
N ALA A 6 -7.75 35.41 32.98
CA ALA A 6 -6.58 35.60 32.13
C ALA A 6 -7.03 35.33 30.68
N GLU A 7 -7.22 36.39 29.90
CA GLU A 7 -7.42 36.28 28.46
C GLU A 7 -6.09 35.97 27.79
N THR A 8 -5.90 34.72 27.35
CA THR A 8 -4.90 34.37 26.35
C THR A 8 -5.62 34.13 25.03
N GLY A 9 -5.62 35.13 24.16
CA GLY A 9 -5.97 34.99 22.74
C GLY A 9 -7.38 34.48 22.44
N GLY A 10 -8.40 35.34 22.57
CA GLY A 10 -9.71 35.16 21.93
C GLY A 10 -10.63 34.04 22.44
N ALA A 11 -10.14 33.10 23.26
CA ALA A 11 -10.94 32.08 23.93
C ALA A 11 -11.00 32.35 25.43
N SER A 12 -12.19 32.48 26.00
CA SER A 12 -12.39 32.58 27.44
C SER A 12 -12.00 31.25 28.11
N ALA A 13 -10.90 31.22 28.85
CA ALA A 13 -10.52 30.06 29.64
C ALA A 13 -11.47 29.91 30.84
N GLN A 14 -12.34 28.90 30.83
CA GLN A 14 -13.14 28.51 31.99
C GLN A 14 -12.33 27.58 32.89
N ARG A 15 -12.31 27.89 34.20
CA ARG A 15 -11.68 27.03 35.21
C ARG A 15 -12.76 26.22 35.93
N TRP A 16 -12.68 24.90 35.83
CA TRP A 16 -13.53 23.99 36.58
C TRP A 16 -12.82 23.52 37.85
N THR A 17 -13.57 23.40 38.95
CA THR A 17 -13.02 22.90 40.23
C THR A 17 -13.65 21.54 40.51
N PRO A 18 -12.85 20.47 40.70
CA PRO A 18 -13.40 19.16 41.00
C PRO A 18 -13.95 19.09 42.42
N ALA A 19 -15.02 18.32 42.59
CA ALA A 19 -15.64 18.08 43.90
C ALA A 19 -14.80 17.15 44.80
N VAL A 20 -13.81 16.47 44.22
CA VAL A 20 -12.94 15.48 44.88
C VAL A 20 -11.50 15.62 44.36
N GLU A 21 -10.53 15.07 45.10
CA GLU A 21 -9.13 15.03 44.69
C GLU A 21 -8.98 14.06 43.48
N ALA A 22 -8.72 14.63 42.31
CA ALA A 22 -8.87 13.93 41.03
C ALA A 22 -7.66 13.08 40.63
N GLY A 23 -6.49 13.26 41.23
CA GLY A 23 -5.25 12.67 40.73
C GLY A 23 -4.80 13.26 39.39
N ALA A 24 -3.89 12.59 38.68
CA ALA A 24 -3.46 12.99 37.34
C ALA A 24 -4.54 12.67 36.30
N VAL A 25 -4.70 13.53 35.29
CA VAL A 25 -5.61 13.32 34.16
C VAL A 25 -4.86 12.61 33.04
N HIS A 26 -5.41 11.49 32.56
CA HIS A 26 -4.83 10.66 31.50
C HIS A 26 -5.52 10.87 30.15
N ALA A 27 -6.85 11.00 30.14
CA ALA A 27 -7.62 11.24 28.91
C ALA A 27 -8.84 12.13 29.16
N VAL A 28 -9.30 12.79 28.10
CA VAL A 28 -10.49 13.66 28.11
C VAL A 28 -11.35 13.32 26.90
N LEU A 29 -12.66 13.18 27.11
CA LEU A 29 -13.63 12.88 26.05
C LEU A 29 -14.92 13.67 26.27
N GLY A 30 -15.44 14.32 25.24
CA GLY A 30 -16.75 15.00 25.32
C GLY A 30 -17.91 13.99 25.29
N ASP A 31 -18.95 14.25 26.08
CA ASP A 31 -20.25 13.59 25.92
C ASP A 31 -21.01 14.12 24.69
N ALA A 32 -22.24 13.64 24.48
CA ALA A 32 -23.10 14.06 23.37
C ALA A 32 -23.41 15.57 23.35
N ASP A 33 -23.40 16.21 24.52
CA ASP A 33 -23.63 17.66 24.69
C ASP A 33 -22.30 18.45 24.70
N GLY A 34 -21.16 17.78 24.50
CA GLY A 34 -19.82 18.37 24.53
C GLY A 34 -19.26 18.61 25.94
N ARG A 35 -19.89 18.06 26.99
CA ARG A 35 -19.39 18.17 28.36
C ARG A 35 -18.28 17.12 28.58
N PRO A 36 -17.13 17.50 29.15
CA PRO A 36 -15.99 16.61 29.25
C PRO A 36 -16.13 15.56 30.37
N PHE A 37 -15.81 14.31 30.01
CA PHE A 37 -15.32 13.28 30.91
C PHE A 37 -13.80 13.41 31.06
N PHE A 38 -13.30 13.16 32.28
CA PHE A 38 -11.88 13.09 32.59
C PHE A 38 -11.57 11.72 33.18
N ALA A 39 -10.73 10.96 32.48
CA ALA A 39 -10.11 9.76 33.01
C ALA A 39 -8.91 10.14 33.86
N THR A 40 -8.87 9.65 35.09
CA THR A 40 -7.86 10.06 36.07
C THR A 40 -7.30 8.88 36.87
N SER A 41 -6.21 9.12 37.58
CA SER A 41 -5.63 8.14 38.53
C SER A 41 -6.59 7.71 39.65
N SER A 42 -7.68 8.44 39.87
CA SER A 42 -8.68 8.17 40.92
C SER A 42 -10.05 7.77 40.34
N GLY A 43 -10.11 7.43 39.04
CA GLY A 43 -11.34 6.97 38.38
C GLY A 43 -11.81 7.91 37.26
N LEU A 44 -13.13 8.09 37.14
CA LEU A 44 -13.77 8.88 36.09
C LEU A 44 -14.51 10.07 36.68
N LEU A 45 -14.25 11.27 36.16
CA LEU A 45 -15.02 12.48 36.47
C LEU A 45 -15.83 12.93 35.26
N HIS A 46 -16.98 13.54 35.49
CA HIS A 46 -17.83 14.14 34.45
C HIS A 46 -18.24 15.55 34.85
N LEU A 47 -18.28 16.48 33.87
CA LEU A 47 -18.72 17.85 34.09
C LEU A 47 -20.24 17.94 34.09
N ASP A 48 -20.80 18.25 35.26
CA ASP A 48 -22.24 18.45 35.45
C ASP A 48 -22.51 19.76 36.19
N ASP A 49 -23.33 20.63 35.59
CA ASP A 49 -23.63 21.99 36.07
C ASP A 49 -22.38 22.82 36.48
N GLY A 50 -21.30 22.71 35.69
CA GLY A 50 -20.05 23.45 35.93
C GLY A 50 -19.17 22.90 37.06
N VAL A 51 -19.52 21.74 37.63
CA VAL A 51 -18.77 21.05 38.69
C VAL A 51 -18.34 19.67 38.18
N LEU A 52 -17.07 19.30 38.38
CA LEU A 52 -16.62 17.94 38.05
C LEU A 52 -17.02 16.99 39.19
N ARG A 53 -17.84 16.00 38.86
CA ARG A 53 -18.35 15.00 39.81
C ARG A 53 -17.81 13.61 39.47
N PRO A 54 -17.49 12.78 40.47
CA PRO A 54 -17.10 11.41 40.23
C PRO A 54 -18.28 10.60 39.68
N VAL A 55 -18.01 9.82 38.64
CA VAL A 55 -18.94 8.83 38.09
C VAL A 55 -18.80 7.56 38.92
N LYS A 56 -19.92 6.98 39.36
CA LYS A 56 -19.89 5.74 40.14
C LYS A 56 -19.51 4.57 39.24
N LEU A 57 -18.40 3.90 39.56
CA LEU A 57 -17.93 2.69 38.89
C LEU A 57 -17.85 1.54 39.91
N PRO A 58 -18.95 0.80 40.16
CA PRO A 58 -18.98 -0.26 41.15
C PRO A 58 -17.90 -1.32 40.90
N GLY A 59 -17.08 -1.61 41.91
CA GLY A 59 -15.97 -2.56 41.81
C GLY A 59 -14.73 -2.02 41.07
N LEU A 60 -14.67 -0.71 40.82
CA LEU A 60 -13.53 0.04 40.24
C LEU A 60 -13.25 1.33 41.02
N GLU A 61 -13.67 1.41 42.28
CA GLU A 61 -13.67 2.65 43.07
C GLU A 61 -12.26 3.26 43.29
N GLU A 62 -11.21 2.44 43.17
CA GLU A 62 -9.80 2.85 43.29
C GLU A 62 -8.98 2.52 42.03
N THR A 63 -9.65 2.15 40.93
CA THR A 63 -8.96 1.80 39.69
C THR A 63 -8.78 3.03 38.82
N ALA A 64 -7.55 3.32 38.42
CA ALA A 64 -7.28 4.40 37.48
C ALA A 64 -7.90 4.10 36.11
N VAL A 65 -8.51 5.14 35.53
CA VAL A 65 -8.97 5.10 34.13
C VAL A 65 -7.89 5.76 33.29
N THR A 66 -7.35 5.03 32.33
CA THR A 66 -6.19 5.41 31.53
C THR A 66 -6.58 5.91 30.14
N SER A 67 -7.71 5.45 29.60
CA SER A 67 -8.20 5.87 28.29
C SER A 67 -9.73 5.90 28.25
N LEU A 68 -10.27 6.71 27.33
CA LEU A 68 -11.70 6.86 27.10
C LEU A 68 -12.00 6.75 25.61
N TYR A 69 -13.10 6.08 25.28
CA TYR A 69 -13.60 6.03 23.92
C TYR A 69 -15.12 5.90 23.91
N ARG A 70 -15.78 6.57 22.96
CA ARG A 70 -17.22 6.42 22.74
C ARG A 70 -17.42 5.71 21.42
N ASP A 71 -18.05 4.54 21.48
CA ASP A 71 -18.28 3.73 20.28
C ASP A 71 -19.52 4.18 19.49
N SER A 72 -19.68 3.60 18.30
CA SER A 72 -20.78 3.84 17.38
C SER A 72 -22.16 3.48 17.94
N ARG A 73 -22.21 2.73 19.05
CA ARG A 73 -23.41 2.32 19.79
C ARG A 73 -23.67 3.22 21.02
N ASP A 74 -22.95 4.35 21.13
CA ASP A 74 -23.02 5.33 22.22
C ASP A 74 -22.63 4.76 23.60
N ARG A 75 -21.84 3.69 23.63
CA ARG A 75 -21.27 3.15 24.86
C ARG A 75 -19.98 3.87 25.18
N LEU A 76 -19.82 4.29 26.44
CA LEU A 76 -18.58 4.91 26.92
C LEU A 76 -17.63 3.83 27.44
N TRP A 77 -16.63 3.50 26.63
CA TRP A 77 -15.55 2.57 26.97
C TRP A 77 -14.47 3.24 27.82
N LEU A 78 -14.02 2.48 28.80
CA LEU A 78 -13.03 2.84 29.80
C LEU A 78 -11.87 1.84 29.69
N GLY A 79 -10.68 2.34 29.39
CA GLY A 79 -9.46 1.58 29.59
C GLY A 79 -8.99 1.73 31.04
N LEU A 80 -8.64 0.62 31.66
CA LEU A 80 -8.26 0.57 33.07
C LEU A 80 -6.77 0.30 33.22
N GLU A 81 -6.16 0.82 34.29
CA GLU A 81 -4.77 0.49 34.65
C GLU A 81 -4.60 -0.98 35.04
N SER A 82 -5.64 -1.56 35.65
CA SER A 82 -5.71 -2.97 35.98
C SER A 82 -7.15 -3.49 35.81
N GLY A 83 -7.29 -4.75 35.40
CA GLY A 83 -8.61 -5.35 35.15
C GLY A 83 -9.18 -5.11 33.74
N GLY A 84 -8.36 -4.60 32.80
CA GLY A 84 -8.67 -4.60 31.37
C GLY A 84 -9.54 -3.44 30.91
N ALA A 85 -10.69 -3.74 30.31
CA ALA A 85 -11.61 -2.75 29.77
C ALA A 85 -13.03 -2.96 30.31
N ALA A 86 -13.76 -1.85 30.44
CA ALA A 86 -15.17 -1.84 30.80
C ALA A 86 -15.91 -0.78 29.97
N HIS A 87 -17.24 -0.83 29.91
CA HIS A 87 -18.01 0.26 29.35
C HIS A 87 -19.24 0.60 30.18
N LEU A 88 -19.68 1.85 30.04
CA LEU A 88 -20.93 2.34 30.60
C LEU A 88 -22.00 2.33 29.50
N GLN A 89 -23.14 1.73 29.83
CA GLN A 89 -24.36 1.78 29.02
C GLN A 89 -25.53 2.07 29.97
N ASP A 90 -26.27 3.15 29.71
CA ASP A 90 -27.39 3.61 30.55
C ASP A 90 -27.04 3.75 32.05
N GLY A 91 -25.79 4.15 32.34
CA GLY A 91 -25.28 4.30 33.71
C GLY A 91 -24.90 2.99 34.41
N VAL A 92 -25.02 1.85 33.72
CA VAL A 92 -24.58 0.53 34.19
C VAL A 92 -23.19 0.23 33.67
N LEU A 93 -22.30 -0.16 34.58
CA LEU A 93 -20.96 -0.64 34.25
C LEU A 93 -21.01 -2.10 33.82
N ILE A 94 -20.52 -2.39 32.62
CA ILE A 94 -20.47 -3.73 32.03
C ILE A 94 -19.02 -4.07 31.73
N ARG A 95 -18.57 -5.24 32.18
CA ARG A 95 -17.27 -5.82 31.82
C ARG A 95 -17.50 -6.93 30.79
N PRO A 96 -16.91 -6.82 29.58
CA PRO A 96 -16.98 -7.90 28.61
C PRO A 96 -16.36 -9.18 29.17
N GLU A 97 -16.91 -10.33 28.80
CA GLU A 97 -16.31 -11.63 29.10
C GLU A 97 -14.90 -11.69 28.47
N GLY A 98 -13.94 -12.30 29.17
CA GLY A 98 -12.54 -12.38 28.74
C GLY A 98 -11.73 -11.07 28.87
N ALA A 99 -12.35 -9.93 29.22
CA ALA A 99 -11.61 -8.68 29.42
C ALA A 99 -10.55 -8.76 30.54
N GLU A 100 -10.68 -9.75 31.43
CA GLU A 100 -9.70 -10.06 32.47
C GLU A 100 -8.34 -10.54 31.92
N ASP A 101 -8.31 -11.07 30.70
CA ASP A 101 -7.07 -11.50 30.02
C ASP A 101 -6.18 -10.30 29.66
N LEU A 102 -6.79 -9.11 29.49
CA LEU A 102 -6.09 -7.82 29.43
C LEU A 102 -5.63 -7.35 30.81
N GLY A 103 -6.17 -7.91 31.90
CA GLY A 103 -6.09 -7.37 33.25
C GLY A 103 -4.69 -7.35 33.87
N ARG A 104 -3.69 -7.91 33.18
CA ARG A 104 -2.26 -7.80 33.53
C ARG A 104 -1.61 -6.51 33.01
N SER A 105 -2.31 -5.78 32.16
CA SER A 105 -1.84 -4.60 31.45
C SER A 105 -2.80 -3.43 31.57
N ALA A 106 -2.25 -2.22 31.44
CA ALA A 106 -3.04 -1.01 31.36
C ALA A 106 -3.54 -0.83 29.92
N VAL A 107 -4.83 -0.53 29.75
CA VAL A 107 -5.41 -0.21 28.44
C VAL A 107 -5.25 1.28 28.16
N VAL A 108 -4.26 1.62 27.34
CA VAL A 108 -3.83 3.02 27.11
C VAL A 108 -4.48 3.67 25.89
N ALA A 109 -5.03 2.87 24.98
CA ALA A 109 -5.70 3.38 23.79
C ALA A 109 -6.89 2.49 23.42
N ILE A 110 -7.97 3.10 22.94
CA ILE A 110 -9.14 2.39 22.42
C ILE A 110 -9.54 3.05 21.10
N ALA A 111 -9.87 2.23 20.10
CA ALA A 111 -10.40 2.67 18.82
C ALA A 111 -11.49 1.70 18.32
N GLU A 112 -12.30 2.12 17.35
CA GLU A 112 -13.31 1.28 16.71
C GLU A 112 -13.12 1.32 15.21
N ASP A 113 -13.28 0.16 14.58
CA ASP A 113 -13.32 0.05 13.12
C ASP A 113 -14.74 0.24 12.57
N GLN A 114 -14.87 0.42 11.26
CA GLN A 114 -16.15 0.67 10.57
C GLN A 114 -17.09 -0.53 10.64
N ARG A 115 -16.59 -1.71 11.03
CA ARG A 115 -17.39 -2.92 11.29
C ARG A 115 -17.92 -2.96 12.73
N GLY A 116 -17.55 -1.99 13.56
CA GLY A 116 -17.98 -1.86 14.94
C GLY A 116 -17.25 -2.79 15.91
N ARG A 117 -16.07 -3.30 15.49
CA ARG A 117 -15.15 -4.06 16.36
C ARG A 117 -14.24 -3.06 17.06
N LEU A 118 -13.91 -3.37 18.31
CA LEU A 118 -13.12 -2.46 19.16
C LEU A 118 -11.68 -2.95 19.27
N TRP A 119 -10.76 -2.01 19.31
CA TRP A 119 -9.34 -2.22 19.43
C TRP A 119 -8.84 -1.63 20.72
N PHE A 120 -8.02 -2.37 21.45
CA PHE A 120 -7.52 -2.04 22.77
C PHE A 120 -6.00 -2.16 22.77
N GLY A 121 -5.31 -1.03 22.90
CA GLY A 121 -3.86 -0.95 22.98
C GLY A 121 -3.42 -1.07 24.43
N THR A 122 -2.47 -1.95 24.70
CA THR A 122 -1.98 -2.19 26.06
C THR A 122 -0.51 -1.81 26.23
N ASP A 123 -0.11 -1.51 27.46
CA ASP A 123 1.27 -1.13 27.79
C ASP A 123 2.29 -2.28 27.69
N ARG A 124 1.84 -3.54 27.73
CA ARG A 124 2.74 -4.72 27.87
C ARG A 124 2.33 -5.97 27.10
N GLN A 125 1.14 -6.05 26.50
CA GLN A 125 0.61 -7.26 25.86
C GLN A 125 0.24 -7.05 24.38
N GLY A 126 0.65 -5.94 23.78
CA GLY A 126 0.31 -5.57 22.40
C GLY A 126 -1.08 -4.94 22.31
N ALA A 127 -1.70 -5.08 21.14
CA ALA A 127 -3.08 -4.66 20.92
C ALA A 127 -4.02 -5.87 20.91
N PHE A 128 -5.29 -5.65 21.21
CA PHE A 128 -6.31 -6.67 21.14
C PHE A 128 -7.51 -6.15 20.36
N ARG A 129 -8.10 -7.00 19.52
CA ARG A 129 -9.37 -6.73 18.86
C ARG A 129 -10.48 -7.51 19.54
N TRP A 130 -11.61 -6.85 19.79
CA TRP A 130 -12.83 -7.43 20.32
C TRP A 130 -13.97 -7.29 19.31
N ASP A 131 -14.53 -8.42 18.89
CA ASP A 131 -15.61 -8.48 17.90
C ASP A 131 -17.03 -8.52 18.50
N GLY A 132 -17.14 -8.59 19.83
CA GLY A 132 -18.39 -8.82 20.54
C GLY A 132 -18.36 -10.09 21.40
N GLU A 133 -17.59 -11.09 20.97
CA GLU A 133 -17.52 -12.41 21.60
C GLU A 133 -16.08 -12.83 21.93
N HIS A 134 -15.11 -12.51 21.07
CA HIS A 134 -13.75 -13.01 21.17
C HIS A 134 -12.72 -11.87 21.22
N TRP A 135 -11.62 -12.13 21.91
CA TRP A 135 -10.44 -11.26 21.98
C TRP A 135 -9.33 -11.85 21.12
N GLN A 136 -8.94 -11.14 20.06
CA GLN A 136 -7.82 -11.53 19.20
C GLN A 136 -6.57 -10.70 19.56
N PRO A 137 -5.44 -11.32 19.94
CA PRO A 137 -4.21 -10.62 20.26
C PRO A 137 -3.40 -10.25 19.01
N PHE A 138 -2.77 -9.08 19.06
CA PHE A 138 -1.81 -8.55 18.10
C PHE A 138 -0.57 -8.09 18.86
N ALA A 139 0.39 -9.00 19.01
CA ALA A 139 1.64 -8.81 19.76
C ALA A 139 2.86 -9.10 18.87
N LEU A 140 4.06 -9.14 19.46
CA LEU A 140 5.33 -9.46 18.81
C LEU A 140 5.26 -10.82 18.10
N ALA A 141 4.54 -11.77 18.68
CA ALA A 141 4.30 -13.09 18.10
C ALA A 141 3.46 -13.03 16.80
N GLN A 142 2.62 -12.01 16.64
CA GLN A 142 1.77 -11.78 15.47
C GLN A 142 2.34 -10.72 14.50
N GLY A 143 3.59 -10.27 14.72
CA GLY A 143 4.29 -9.37 13.82
C GLY A 143 4.26 -7.89 14.21
N LEU A 144 3.65 -7.54 15.35
CA LEU A 144 3.80 -6.19 15.90
C LEU A 144 5.28 -5.98 16.32
N PRO A 145 5.91 -4.82 16.09
CA PRO A 145 7.33 -4.67 16.39
C PRO A 145 7.64 -4.51 17.90
N SER A 146 6.61 -4.31 18.73
CA SER A 146 6.71 -4.21 20.19
C SER A 146 5.35 -4.41 20.84
N ASP A 147 5.34 -5.03 22.03
CA ASP A 147 4.13 -5.27 22.84
C ASP A 147 3.69 -4.06 23.67
N THR A 148 4.45 -2.97 23.63
CA THR A 148 4.08 -1.71 24.31
C THR A 148 3.42 -0.78 23.30
N VAL A 149 2.09 -0.80 23.28
CA VAL A 149 1.28 0.11 22.47
C VAL A 149 1.15 1.44 23.18
N GLU A 150 1.28 2.53 22.44
CA GLU A 150 1.14 3.91 22.93
C GLU A 150 -0.14 4.56 22.43
N SER A 151 -0.56 4.22 21.21
CA SER A 151 -1.75 4.80 20.59
C SER A 151 -2.32 3.89 19.51
N LEU A 152 -3.62 4.00 19.31
CA LEU A 152 -4.37 3.34 18.25
C LEU A 152 -5.14 4.39 17.45
N MET A 153 -5.23 4.18 16.15
CA MET A 153 -6.07 4.97 15.26
C MET A 153 -6.65 4.10 14.16
N VAL A 154 -7.93 4.26 13.87
CA VAL A 154 -8.53 3.74 12.64
C VAL A 154 -8.70 4.88 11.64
N ASP A 155 -8.19 4.71 10.41
CA ASP A 155 -8.30 5.73 9.38
C ASP A 155 -9.62 5.67 8.60
N SER A 156 -9.82 6.63 7.69
CA SER A 156 -11.05 6.72 6.87
C SER A 156 -11.29 5.54 5.93
N ASN A 157 -10.26 4.74 5.66
CA ASN A 157 -10.32 3.53 4.85
C ASN A 157 -10.38 2.27 5.73
N ASP A 158 -10.69 2.46 7.01
CA ASP A 158 -10.80 1.42 8.02
C ASP A 158 -9.46 0.77 8.40
N HIS A 159 -8.30 1.32 8.03
CA HIS A 159 -7.00 0.73 8.42
C HIS A 159 -6.69 1.02 9.88
N VAL A 160 -6.22 0.00 10.58
CA VAL A 160 -5.81 0.09 11.97
C VAL A 160 -4.32 0.40 12.03
N TRP A 161 -4.00 1.52 12.67
CA TRP A 161 -2.65 2.00 12.91
C TRP A 161 -2.32 1.85 14.40
N ILE A 162 -1.20 1.18 14.69
CA ILE A 162 -0.73 0.88 16.03
C ILE A 162 0.61 1.57 16.24
N ALA A 163 0.65 2.58 17.12
CA ALA A 163 1.88 3.22 17.54
C ALA A 163 2.47 2.47 18.72
N THR A 164 3.76 2.18 18.68
CA THR A 164 4.48 1.40 19.71
C THR A 164 5.64 2.17 20.29
N PHE A 165 5.92 1.95 21.58
CA PHE A 165 7.03 2.60 22.26
C PHE A 165 8.36 2.11 21.68
N GLY A 166 9.18 3.05 21.17
CA GLY A 166 10.53 2.78 20.66
C GLY A 166 10.62 2.14 19.27
N HIS A 167 9.49 1.73 18.66
CA HIS A 167 9.48 1.01 17.38
C HIS A 167 8.61 1.63 16.27
N GLY A 168 8.04 2.81 16.52
CA GLY A 168 7.34 3.59 15.50
C GLY A 168 5.88 3.17 15.34
N VAL A 169 5.37 3.18 14.10
CA VAL A 169 3.96 2.94 13.79
C VAL A 169 3.84 1.76 12.83
N SER A 170 2.92 0.85 13.13
CA SER A 170 2.56 -0.29 12.29
C SER A 170 1.15 -0.11 11.75
N GLN A 171 0.93 -0.62 10.53
CA GLN A 171 -0.39 -0.71 9.91
C GLN A 171 -0.78 -2.17 9.82
N LEU A 172 -2.01 -2.50 10.17
CA LEU A 172 -2.58 -3.81 9.89
C LEU A 172 -2.96 -3.89 8.41
N LEU A 173 -2.22 -4.69 7.64
CA LEU A 173 -2.40 -4.82 6.19
C LEU A 173 -3.60 -5.69 5.83
N THR A 174 -3.75 -6.82 6.51
CA THR A 174 -4.85 -7.76 6.26
C THR A 174 -5.15 -8.57 7.52
N GLU A 175 -6.42 -8.96 7.65
CA GLU A 175 -6.89 -9.91 8.65
C GLU A 175 -7.37 -11.21 7.99
N ALA A 176 -7.08 -11.35 6.69
CA ALA A 176 -7.48 -12.51 5.92
C ALA A 176 -6.91 -13.80 6.48
N PHE A 177 -5.71 -13.76 7.07
CA PHE A 177 -5.04 -14.93 7.60
C PHE A 177 -5.14 -15.05 9.12
N GLU A 178 -5.47 -16.24 9.58
CA GLU A 178 -5.40 -16.67 10.97
C GLU A 178 -4.60 -17.98 11.05
N LEU A 179 -3.69 -18.12 12.02
CA LEU A 179 -2.83 -19.30 12.14
C LEU A 179 -3.10 -20.06 13.44
N PHE A 180 -3.57 -21.30 13.30
CA PHE A 180 -3.71 -22.24 14.41
C PHE A 180 -2.42 -23.04 14.60
N THR A 181 -1.92 -23.05 15.83
CA THR A 181 -0.66 -23.65 16.27
C THR A 181 -0.89 -24.56 17.48
N PRO A 182 0.16 -25.21 18.04
CA PRO A 182 -0.03 -25.98 19.28
C PRO A 182 -0.56 -25.20 20.48
N GLU A 183 -0.40 -23.87 20.50
CA GLU A 183 -1.01 -23.01 21.52
C GLU A 183 -2.54 -22.99 21.41
N HIS A 184 -3.08 -23.30 20.23
CA HIS A 184 -4.51 -23.36 19.93
C HIS A 184 -5.08 -24.80 20.00
N GLY A 185 -4.28 -25.79 20.45
CA GLY A 185 -4.71 -27.19 20.59
C GLY A 185 -4.33 -28.13 19.45
N LEU A 186 -3.62 -27.63 18.43
CA LEU A 186 -3.04 -28.49 17.39
C LEU A 186 -1.90 -29.35 17.97
N LEU A 187 -1.94 -30.67 17.82
CA LEU A 187 -0.96 -31.57 18.46
C LEU A 187 0.47 -31.34 17.96
N ARG A 188 0.63 -31.08 16.66
CA ARG A 188 1.91 -30.83 16.01
C ARG A 188 1.77 -29.72 14.99
N PRO A 189 2.77 -28.83 14.86
CA PRO A 189 2.66 -27.67 13.97
C PRO A 189 2.64 -28.05 12.49
N GLU A 190 3.28 -29.15 12.08
CA GLU A 190 3.39 -29.47 10.65
C GLU A 190 2.16 -30.19 10.11
N VAL A 191 1.30 -29.44 9.44
CA VAL A 191 0.08 -29.93 8.78
C VAL A 191 0.39 -30.32 7.34
N LEU A 192 0.20 -31.60 7.01
CA LEU A 192 0.56 -32.18 5.72
C LEU A 192 -0.64 -32.50 4.83
N ALA A 193 -1.82 -32.70 5.42
CA ALA A 193 -2.99 -33.15 4.68
C ALA A 193 -4.27 -32.60 5.31
N MET A 194 -5.28 -32.38 4.47
CA MET A 194 -6.60 -31.94 4.93
C MET A 194 -7.70 -32.63 4.13
N ALA A 195 -8.84 -32.85 4.78
CA ALA A 195 -10.06 -33.34 4.14
C ALA A 195 -11.30 -32.93 4.95
N PRO A 196 -12.48 -32.84 4.34
CA PRO A 196 -13.70 -32.63 5.08
C PRO A 196 -14.02 -33.82 6.00
N GLY A 197 -14.43 -33.50 7.22
CA GLY A 197 -15.10 -34.40 8.14
C GLY A 197 -16.52 -34.73 7.68
N GLY A 198 -17.10 -35.79 8.25
CA GLY A 198 -18.48 -36.20 7.93
C GLY A 198 -19.55 -35.36 8.63
N ASP A 199 -19.15 -34.53 9.58
CA ASP A 199 -19.94 -33.71 10.50
C ASP A 199 -19.75 -32.20 10.27
N GLY A 200 -19.09 -31.82 9.17
CA GLY A 200 -18.75 -30.43 8.87
C GLY A 200 -17.42 -29.95 9.47
N SER A 201 -16.73 -30.79 10.26
CA SER A 201 -15.38 -30.49 10.74
C SER A 201 -14.33 -30.57 9.63
N LEU A 202 -13.13 -30.04 9.89
CA LEU A 202 -11.95 -30.22 9.07
C LEU A 202 -11.05 -31.30 9.68
N LEU A 203 -10.74 -32.35 8.91
CA LEU A 203 -9.71 -33.31 9.28
C LEU A 203 -8.34 -32.79 8.87
N VAL A 204 -7.39 -32.88 9.79
CA VAL A 204 -6.02 -32.36 9.66
C VAL A 204 -5.04 -33.51 9.92
N GLY A 205 -4.27 -33.88 8.91
CA GLY A 205 -3.17 -34.83 9.00
C GLY A 205 -1.84 -34.12 9.25
N MET A 206 -1.01 -34.66 10.14
CA MET A 206 0.20 -34.01 10.62
C MET A 206 1.45 -34.89 10.50
N LEU A 207 2.62 -34.25 10.45
CA LEU A 207 3.90 -34.93 10.63
C LEU A 207 4.10 -35.30 12.11
N LYS A 208 4.37 -36.58 12.40
CA LYS A 208 4.59 -37.12 13.76
C LYS A 208 3.45 -36.85 14.75
N GLY A 209 2.26 -36.54 14.26
CA GLY A 209 1.10 -36.12 15.05
C GLY A 209 -0.15 -36.97 14.81
N GLY A 210 -0.14 -37.83 13.79
CA GLY A 210 -1.33 -38.54 13.35
C GLY A 210 -2.31 -37.58 12.69
N MET A 211 -3.57 -37.61 13.12
CA MET A 211 -4.62 -36.72 12.63
C MET A 211 -5.47 -36.15 13.76
N GLN A 212 -6.03 -34.97 13.53
CA GLN A 212 -7.03 -34.30 14.36
C GLN A 212 -8.24 -33.88 13.54
N SER A 213 -9.33 -33.60 14.23
CA SER A 213 -10.55 -33.00 13.71
C SER A 213 -10.70 -31.61 14.32
N PHE A 214 -11.04 -30.62 13.50
CA PHE A 214 -11.23 -29.24 13.90
C PHE A 214 -12.65 -28.78 13.58
N ASP A 215 -13.42 -28.37 14.58
CA ASP A 215 -14.81 -27.94 14.42
C ASP A 215 -14.98 -26.42 14.16
N GLY A 216 -13.86 -25.73 13.90
CA GLY A 216 -13.80 -24.26 13.78
C GLY A 216 -13.40 -23.56 15.08
N LYS A 217 -13.44 -24.25 16.22
CA LYS A 217 -13.05 -23.68 17.53
C LYS A 217 -12.07 -24.56 18.30
N THR A 218 -12.25 -25.87 18.27
CA THR A 218 -11.49 -26.82 19.07
C THR A 218 -10.98 -27.98 18.25
N PHE A 219 -9.80 -28.47 18.63
CA PHE A 219 -9.23 -29.68 18.07
C PHE A 219 -9.56 -30.90 18.92
N SER A 220 -9.95 -31.99 18.28
CA SER A 220 -10.17 -33.30 18.91
C SER A 220 -9.46 -34.40 18.13
N THR A 221 -9.08 -35.49 18.79
CA THR A 221 -8.40 -36.62 18.14
C THR A 221 -9.43 -37.70 17.76
N PRO A 222 -9.63 -38.00 16.47
CA PRO A 222 -10.55 -39.05 16.03
C PRO A 222 -10.10 -40.45 16.50
N ALA A 223 -11.05 -41.34 16.81
CA ALA A 223 -10.74 -42.71 17.24
C ALA A 223 -9.91 -43.51 16.21
N VAL A 224 -10.07 -43.25 14.91
CA VAL A 224 -9.28 -43.89 13.85
C VAL A 224 -7.78 -43.58 13.96
N ASN A 225 -7.40 -42.49 14.64
CA ASN A 225 -6.01 -42.12 14.90
C ASN A 225 -5.25 -43.22 15.66
N GLU A 226 -5.92 -43.95 16.56
CA GLU A 226 -5.32 -45.06 17.31
C GLU A 226 -5.00 -46.28 16.42
N SER A 227 -5.62 -46.35 15.23
CA SER A 227 -5.40 -47.42 14.28
C SER A 227 -4.28 -47.13 13.28
N LEU A 228 -3.66 -45.94 13.31
CA LEU A 228 -2.58 -45.59 12.39
C LEU A 228 -1.32 -46.43 12.64
N ALA A 229 -0.75 -47.00 11.58
CA ALA A 229 0.54 -47.70 11.65
C ALA A 229 1.74 -46.73 11.70
N SER A 230 1.54 -45.50 11.22
CA SER A 230 2.55 -44.46 11.17
C SER A 230 1.91 -43.12 11.56
N PRO A 231 2.58 -42.31 12.38
CA PRO A 231 2.04 -41.02 12.82
C PRO A 231 2.21 -39.91 11.76
N ASP A 232 2.79 -40.22 10.60
CA ASP A 232 3.02 -39.26 9.52
C ASP A 232 1.89 -39.40 8.50
N VAL A 233 0.81 -38.64 8.71
CA VAL A 233 -0.35 -38.64 7.81
C VAL A 233 -0.09 -37.66 6.66
N THR A 234 0.16 -38.20 5.47
CA THR A 234 0.61 -37.44 4.29
C THR A 234 -0.53 -37.08 3.35
N SER A 235 -1.66 -37.76 3.45
CA SER A 235 -2.82 -37.50 2.59
C SER A 235 -4.11 -37.97 3.26
N LEU A 236 -5.18 -37.21 3.03
CA LEU A 236 -6.53 -37.51 3.49
C LEU A 236 -7.47 -37.33 2.31
N LEU A 237 -8.41 -38.25 2.14
CA LEU A 237 -9.42 -38.17 1.09
C LEU A 237 -10.73 -38.72 1.64
N ARG A 238 -11.78 -37.91 1.61
CA ARG A 238 -13.15 -38.38 1.81
C ARG A 238 -13.75 -38.68 0.43
N SER A 239 -13.91 -39.96 0.11
CA SER A 239 -14.45 -40.38 -1.18
C SER A 239 -15.96 -40.13 -1.26
N ARG A 240 -16.50 -40.12 -2.48
CA ARG A 240 -17.93 -39.86 -2.78
C ARG A 240 -18.86 -40.87 -2.13
N ASP A 241 -18.40 -42.09 -1.87
CA ASP A 241 -19.11 -43.12 -1.10
C ASP A 241 -19.17 -42.85 0.42
N GLY A 242 -18.51 -41.78 0.87
CA GLY A 242 -18.43 -41.36 2.28
C GLY A 242 -17.31 -42.03 3.08
N ALA A 243 -16.51 -42.91 2.47
CA ALA A 243 -15.36 -43.51 3.14
C ALA A 243 -14.23 -42.50 3.33
N LEU A 244 -13.52 -42.61 4.46
CA LEU A 244 -12.31 -41.84 4.72
C LEU A 244 -11.08 -42.69 4.38
N TRP A 245 -10.25 -42.19 3.49
CA TRP A 245 -8.96 -42.76 3.11
C TRP A 245 -7.84 -41.95 3.73
N ILE A 246 -6.89 -42.64 4.36
CA ILE A 246 -5.79 -42.05 5.13
C ILE A 246 -4.49 -42.65 4.62
N GLY A 247 -3.69 -41.84 3.92
CA GLY A 247 -2.37 -42.20 3.45
C GLY A 247 -1.30 -41.83 4.49
N THR A 248 -0.33 -42.72 4.67
CA THR A 248 0.78 -42.49 5.61
C THR A 248 2.14 -42.73 4.95
N PHE A 249 3.19 -42.07 5.45
CA PHE A 249 4.52 -42.13 4.84
C PHE A 249 5.20 -43.51 4.91
N ARG A 250 4.77 -44.39 5.83
CA ARG A 250 5.35 -45.74 6.02
C ARG A 250 4.36 -46.84 6.41
N GLY A 251 3.08 -46.52 6.56
CA GLY A 251 2.06 -47.44 7.04
C GLY A 251 1.06 -47.88 5.97
N GLY A 252 1.29 -47.51 4.71
CA GLY A 252 0.33 -47.71 3.63
C GLY A 252 -0.91 -46.83 3.77
N VAL A 253 -2.04 -47.36 3.34
CA VAL A 253 -3.34 -46.67 3.33
C VAL A 253 -4.30 -47.34 4.31
N LEU A 254 -5.04 -46.53 5.07
CA LEU A 254 -6.20 -46.98 5.82
C LEU A 254 -7.48 -46.49 5.14
N ARG A 255 -8.51 -47.33 5.12
CA ARG A 255 -9.86 -46.96 4.70
C ARG A 255 -10.81 -47.17 5.88
N GLN A 256 -11.56 -46.13 6.23
CA GLN A 256 -12.62 -46.19 7.22
C GLN A 256 -13.98 -46.00 6.54
N ALA A 257 -14.84 -47.02 6.61
CA ALA A 257 -16.18 -47.01 6.04
C ALA A 257 -17.17 -47.75 6.96
N GLY A 258 -18.31 -47.12 7.29
CA GLY A 258 -19.34 -47.76 8.14
C GLY A 258 -18.82 -48.26 9.49
N GLY A 259 -17.84 -47.55 10.09
CA GLY A 259 -17.19 -47.93 11.36
C GLY A 259 -16.16 -49.06 11.24
N ARG A 260 -15.96 -49.64 10.06
CA ARG A 260 -14.89 -50.63 9.79
C ARG A 260 -13.63 -49.93 9.31
N ILE A 261 -12.48 -50.48 9.68
CA ILE A 261 -11.17 -50.02 9.26
C ILE A 261 -10.49 -51.15 8.49
N GLU A 262 -10.09 -50.85 7.27
CA GLU A 262 -9.31 -51.73 6.39
C GLU A 262 -7.92 -51.10 6.19
N ARG A 263 -6.89 -51.94 6.05
CA ARG A 263 -5.52 -51.49 5.80
C ARG A 263 -5.00 -52.13 4.52
N PHE A 264 -4.36 -51.31 3.69
CA PHE A 264 -3.72 -51.72 2.46
C PHE A 264 -2.25 -51.34 2.51
N THR A 265 -1.40 -52.35 2.43
CA THR A 265 0.05 -52.26 2.32
C THR A 265 0.52 -53.00 1.07
N SER A 266 1.82 -53.07 0.88
CA SER A 266 2.47 -53.86 -0.15
C SER A 266 2.14 -55.36 -0.08
N HIS A 267 1.72 -55.85 1.08
CA HIS A 267 1.22 -57.22 1.23
C HIS A 267 -0.16 -57.42 0.60
N GLU A 268 -0.96 -56.36 0.52
CA GLU A 268 -2.31 -56.37 -0.08
C GLU A 268 -2.31 -55.96 -1.56
N GLY A 269 -1.15 -55.61 -2.14
CA GLY A 269 -0.99 -55.30 -3.56
C GLY A 269 -0.65 -53.85 -3.88
N LEU A 270 -0.58 -52.97 -2.87
CA LEU A 270 -0.07 -51.60 -3.02
C LEU A 270 1.39 -51.63 -3.53
N VAL A 271 1.77 -50.71 -4.41
CA VAL A 271 3.14 -50.68 -4.96
C VAL A 271 4.19 -50.41 -3.87
N HIS A 272 3.86 -49.59 -2.87
CA HIS A 272 4.73 -49.28 -1.74
C HIS A 272 3.97 -48.65 -0.56
N ASP A 273 4.41 -48.89 0.67
CA ASP A 273 3.77 -48.41 1.92
C ASP A 273 3.99 -46.92 2.21
N GLY A 274 4.68 -46.23 1.31
CA GLY A 274 5.05 -44.83 1.46
C GLY A 274 4.19 -43.96 0.58
N VAL A 275 3.04 -43.59 1.11
CA VAL A 275 1.98 -42.87 0.39
C VAL A 275 2.28 -41.38 0.42
N LEU A 276 2.09 -40.71 -0.72
CA LEU A 276 2.31 -39.27 -0.88
C LEU A 276 1.01 -38.52 -1.15
N SER A 277 0.09 -39.10 -1.93
CA SER A 277 -1.18 -38.47 -2.28
C SER A 277 -2.25 -39.51 -2.59
N LEU A 278 -3.52 -39.08 -2.47
CA LEU A 278 -4.71 -39.87 -2.75
C LEU A 278 -5.63 -39.06 -3.68
N MET A 279 -6.24 -39.73 -4.66
CA MET A 279 -7.20 -39.12 -5.58
C MET A 279 -8.31 -40.12 -5.92
N GLU A 280 -9.56 -39.68 -5.93
CA GLU A 280 -10.67 -40.44 -6.50
C GLU A 280 -10.92 -39.99 -7.94
N ASP A 281 -10.95 -40.92 -8.89
CA ASP A 281 -11.28 -40.60 -10.28
C ASP A 281 -12.80 -40.56 -10.53
N ARG A 282 -13.21 -40.17 -11.75
CA ARG A 282 -14.63 -40.05 -12.10
C ARG A 282 -15.40 -41.37 -11.97
N GLU A 283 -14.73 -42.51 -12.11
CA GLU A 283 -15.33 -43.85 -11.94
C GLU A 283 -15.38 -44.32 -10.47
N GLY A 284 -14.91 -43.52 -9.52
CA GLY A 284 -14.90 -43.85 -8.09
C GLY A 284 -13.77 -44.78 -7.67
N ARG A 285 -12.74 -44.93 -8.51
CA ARG A 285 -11.54 -45.71 -8.18
C ARG A 285 -10.55 -44.81 -7.45
N ILE A 286 -9.79 -45.40 -6.53
CA ILE A 286 -8.83 -44.66 -5.70
C ILE A 286 -7.44 -44.84 -6.27
N TRP A 287 -6.84 -43.74 -6.70
CA TRP A 287 -5.44 -43.66 -7.08
C TRP A 287 -4.60 -43.22 -5.88
N ILE A 288 -3.48 -43.92 -5.70
CA ILE A 288 -2.59 -43.81 -4.55
C ILE A 288 -1.18 -43.59 -5.10
N SER A 289 -0.66 -42.38 -4.93
CA SER A 289 0.71 -42.07 -5.33
C SER A 289 1.67 -42.43 -4.20
N THR A 290 2.83 -42.96 -4.55
CA THR A 290 3.82 -43.47 -3.59
C THR A 290 5.24 -43.05 -3.96
N ILE A 291 6.19 -43.37 -3.08
CA ILE A 291 7.62 -43.20 -3.36
C ILE A 291 8.22 -44.25 -4.33
N ARG A 292 7.42 -45.15 -4.91
CA ARG A 292 7.88 -46.13 -5.93
C ARG A 292 6.96 -46.30 -7.14
N GLY A 293 5.97 -45.44 -7.30
CA GLY A 293 5.01 -45.49 -8.40
C GLY A 293 3.60 -45.15 -7.93
N VAL A 294 2.62 -45.57 -8.71
CA VAL A 294 1.20 -45.32 -8.47
C VAL A 294 0.44 -46.64 -8.41
N SER A 295 -0.49 -46.75 -7.48
CA SER A 295 -1.47 -47.83 -7.41
C SER A 295 -2.87 -47.30 -7.67
N ARG A 296 -3.71 -48.07 -8.35
CA ARG A 296 -5.15 -47.85 -8.49
C ARG A 296 -5.91 -48.99 -7.85
N PHE A 297 -6.84 -48.67 -6.98
CA PHE A 297 -7.75 -49.62 -6.33
C PHE A 297 -9.18 -49.44 -6.86
N ASP A 298 -9.78 -50.51 -7.36
CA ASP A 298 -11.15 -50.51 -7.92
C ASP A 298 -12.22 -51.02 -6.92
N GLY A 299 -11.85 -51.18 -5.65
CA GLY A 299 -12.69 -51.80 -4.62
C GLY A 299 -12.35 -53.26 -4.36
N LYS A 300 -11.55 -53.89 -5.23
CA LYS A 300 -11.16 -55.30 -5.08
C LYS A 300 -9.69 -55.55 -5.37
N ASP A 301 -9.20 -55.11 -6.53
CA ASP A 301 -7.89 -55.45 -7.05
C ASP A 301 -7.02 -54.19 -7.24
N PHE A 302 -5.70 -54.35 -7.13
CA PHE A 302 -4.73 -53.28 -7.38
C PHE A 302 -4.15 -53.37 -8.80
N PHE A 303 -4.08 -52.22 -9.48
CA PHE A 303 -3.30 -52.01 -10.68
C PHE A 303 -2.13 -51.07 -10.36
N ASN A 304 -0.90 -51.39 -10.79
CA ASN A 304 0.30 -50.63 -10.44
C ASN A 304 1.02 -50.10 -11.69
N LEU A 305 1.49 -48.86 -11.60
CA LEU A 305 2.41 -48.22 -12.55
C LEU A 305 3.73 -47.92 -11.85
N THR A 306 4.81 -48.48 -12.37
CA THR A 306 6.15 -48.41 -11.79
C THR A 306 7.18 -47.98 -12.84
N PRO A 307 8.45 -47.74 -12.46
CA PRO A 307 9.51 -47.54 -13.44
C PRO A 307 9.70 -48.69 -14.43
N ALA A 308 9.31 -49.93 -14.07
CA ALA A 308 9.35 -51.05 -14.99
C ALA A 308 8.31 -50.94 -16.11
N ASP A 309 7.25 -50.14 -15.91
CA ASP A 309 6.15 -49.91 -16.86
C ASP A 309 6.38 -48.65 -17.72
N GLY A 310 7.54 -48.00 -17.56
CA GLY A 310 7.92 -46.79 -18.31
C GLY A 310 7.88 -45.50 -17.50
N LEU A 311 7.49 -45.52 -16.23
CA LEU A 311 7.49 -44.31 -15.39
C LEU A 311 8.92 -43.83 -15.10
N GLU A 312 9.36 -42.74 -15.73
CA GLU A 312 10.74 -42.25 -15.68
C GLU A 312 11.25 -41.80 -14.30
N ALA A 313 10.37 -41.68 -13.29
CA ALA A 313 10.75 -41.37 -11.92
C ALA A 313 9.89 -42.13 -10.90
N PRO A 314 10.48 -42.67 -9.81
CA PRO A 314 9.75 -43.52 -8.87
C PRO A 314 8.83 -42.76 -7.92
N TRP A 315 9.12 -41.50 -7.60
CA TRP A 315 8.30 -40.73 -6.66
C TRP A 315 7.26 -39.93 -7.43
N VAL A 316 5.99 -40.16 -7.11
CA VAL A 316 4.86 -39.43 -7.69
C VAL A 316 4.19 -38.62 -6.59
N TYR A 317 4.34 -37.30 -6.66
CA TYR A 317 3.91 -36.39 -5.59
C TYR A 317 2.41 -36.04 -5.67
N SER A 318 1.87 -35.95 -6.88
CA SER A 318 0.49 -35.55 -7.11
C SER A 318 -0.06 -36.20 -8.37
N LEU A 319 -1.38 -36.37 -8.37
CA LEU A 319 -2.18 -36.91 -9.46
C LEU A 319 -3.28 -35.91 -9.83
N THR A 320 -3.68 -35.88 -11.08
CA THR A 320 -4.95 -35.27 -11.52
C THR A 320 -5.50 -36.05 -12.70
N GLU A 321 -6.82 -36.19 -12.78
CA GLU A 321 -7.49 -36.72 -13.95
C GLU A 321 -7.82 -35.56 -14.90
N ASP A 322 -7.54 -35.71 -16.20
CA ASP A 322 -7.96 -34.75 -17.22
C ASP A 322 -9.39 -35.02 -17.70
N ALA A 323 -10.03 -34.07 -18.37
CA ALA A 323 -11.39 -34.19 -18.90
C ALA A 323 -11.61 -35.43 -19.82
N GLU A 324 -10.57 -35.97 -20.45
CA GLU A 324 -10.63 -37.14 -21.33
C GLU A 324 -10.48 -38.48 -20.56
N GLY A 325 -10.20 -38.43 -19.26
CA GLY A 325 -9.99 -39.61 -18.40
C GLY A 325 -8.52 -40.05 -18.32
N GLY A 326 -7.60 -39.26 -18.87
CA GLY A 326 -6.16 -39.48 -18.74
C GLY A 326 -5.67 -39.09 -17.36
N LEU A 327 -4.78 -39.91 -16.79
CA LEU A 327 -4.16 -39.64 -15.49
C LEU A 327 -2.84 -38.90 -15.67
N TRP A 328 -2.74 -37.71 -15.10
CA TRP A 328 -1.50 -36.92 -15.07
C TRP A 328 -0.79 -37.07 -13.73
N MET A 329 0.53 -37.21 -13.79
CA MET A 329 1.42 -37.48 -12.65
C MET A 329 2.52 -36.43 -12.59
N ALA A 330 2.70 -35.80 -11.42
CA ALA A 330 3.85 -34.95 -11.13
C ALA A 330 4.94 -35.78 -10.44
N THR A 331 6.17 -35.75 -10.95
CA THR A 331 7.24 -36.67 -10.54
C THR A 331 8.49 -35.98 -10.00
N SER A 332 9.31 -36.72 -9.24
CA SER A 332 10.53 -36.17 -8.61
C SER A 332 11.68 -35.79 -9.54
N GLY A 333 11.60 -36.11 -10.82
CA GLY A 333 12.69 -35.86 -11.76
C GLY A 333 12.45 -36.27 -13.21
N GLY A 334 11.28 -36.84 -13.55
CA GLY A 334 10.88 -37.17 -14.92
C GLY A 334 9.92 -36.16 -15.54
N GLY A 335 9.77 -34.97 -14.94
CA GLY A 335 8.76 -33.99 -15.31
C GLY A 335 7.36 -34.46 -14.94
N ILE A 336 6.43 -34.36 -15.90
CA ILE A 336 5.08 -34.91 -15.78
C ILE A 336 4.87 -36.09 -16.74
N ALA A 337 4.04 -37.04 -16.33
CA ALA A 337 3.66 -38.19 -17.16
C ALA A 337 2.14 -38.29 -17.28
N ARG A 338 1.63 -38.59 -18.47
CA ARG A 338 0.23 -38.86 -18.75
C ARG A 338 0.04 -40.35 -19.04
N TRP A 339 -0.89 -40.99 -18.36
CA TRP A 339 -1.35 -42.35 -18.65
C TRP A 339 -2.74 -42.31 -19.30
N ASP A 340 -2.87 -42.92 -20.48
CA ASP A 340 -4.10 -42.92 -21.29
C ASP A 340 -5.00 -44.16 -21.10
N GLY A 341 -4.64 -45.05 -20.17
CA GLY A 341 -5.24 -46.37 -20.05
C GLY A 341 -4.34 -47.52 -20.51
N SER A 342 -3.34 -47.21 -21.34
CA SER A 342 -2.51 -48.19 -22.04
C SER A 342 -1.02 -47.82 -22.07
N SER A 343 -0.69 -46.54 -22.22
CA SER A 343 0.67 -46.05 -22.44
C SER A 343 0.97 -44.81 -21.61
N LEU A 344 2.26 -44.57 -21.37
CA LEU A 344 2.78 -43.38 -20.70
C LEU A 344 3.39 -42.42 -21.73
N THR A 345 3.00 -41.15 -21.65
CA THR A 345 3.63 -40.05 -22.39
C THR A 345 4.30 -39.11 -21.39
N HIS A 346 5.55 -38.74 -21.64
CA HIS A 346 6.37 -37.91 -20.74
C HIS A 346 6.55 -36.51 -21.31
N TYR A 347 6.56 -35.51 -20.42
CA TYR A 347 6.88 -34.13 -20.74
C TYR A 347 7.89 -33.61 -19.73
N GLN A 348 9.03 -33.16 -20.24
CA GLN A 348 10.18 -32.74 -19.48
C GLN A 348 10.51 -31.27 -19.74
N GLN A 349 11.54 -30.77 -19.07
CA GLN A 349 12.10 -29.45 -19.27
C GLN A 349 12.57 -29.24 -20.71
N ALA A 350 13.03 -30.30 -21.38
CA ALA A 350 13.38 -30.25 -22.80
C ALA A 350 12.16 -29.93 -23.71
N ASP A 351 10.94 -30.21 -23.26
CA ASP A 351 9.70 -29.94 -23.97
C ASP A 351 9.09 -28.56 -23.61
N GLY A 352 9.71 -27.84 -22.67
CA GLY A 352 9.30 -26.49 -22.25
C GLY A 352 8.78 -26.39 -20.81
N LEU A 353 8.71 -27.50 -20.06
CA LEU A 353 8.38 -27.47 -18.64
C LEU A 353 9.42 -26.66 -17.84
N ALA A 354 9.02 -25.95 -16.78
CA ALA A 354 9.93 -25.11 -16.00
C ALA A 354 11.08 -25.91 -15.34
N SER A 355 10.78 -27.12 -14.84
CA SER A 355 11.77 -28.06 -14.29
C SER A 355 11.24 -29.50 -14.32
N ASN A 356 12.16 -30.46 -14.37
CA ASN A 356 11.87 -31.89 -14.31
C ASN A 356 11.40 -32.38 -12.92
N ARG A 357 11.58 -31.57 -11.88
CA ARG A 357 11.01 -31.88 -10.55
C ARG A 357 9.68 -31.14 -10.41
N ALA A 358 8.60 -31.86 -10.67
CA ALA A 358 7.23 -31.36 -10.56
C ALA A 358 6.59 -31.90 -9.28
N TYR A 359 6.05 -31.02 -8.43
CA TYR A 359 5.43 -31.39 -7.15
C TYR A 359 3.91 -31.49 -7.22
N ALA A 360 3.26 -30.62 -7.99
CA ALA A 360 1.81 -30.64 -8.15
C ALA A 360 1.41 -30.45 -9.62
N VAL A 361 0.29 -31.08 -9.98
CA VAL A 361 -0.36 -30.94 -11.29
C VAL A 361 -1.86 -30.84 -11.08
N ARG A 362 -2.51 -29.86 -11.73
CA ARG A 362 -3.96 -29.64 -11.69
C ARG A 362 -4.47 -29.19 -13.06
N GLN A 363 -5.62 -29.69 -13.46
CA GLN A 363 -6.33 -29.17 -14.64
C GLN A 363 -7.33 -28.09 -14.20
N ASP A 364 -7.38 -26.99 -14.94
CA ASP A 364 -8.41 -25.98 -14.76
C ASP A 364 -9.69 -26.25 -15.56
N PHE A 365 -10.73 -25.45 -15.30
CA PHE A 365 -12.03 -25.60 -15.97
C PHE A 365 -11.98 -25.33 -17.48
N ARG A 366 -10.89 -24.74 -17.99
CA ARG A 366 -10.64 -24.54 -19.44
C ARG A 366 -9.91 -25.72 -20.08
N GLY A 367 -9.50 -26.69 -19.28
CA GLY A 367 -8.72 -27.85 -19.72
C GLY A 367 -7.21 -27.62 -19.71
N LEU A 368 -6.72 -26.47 -19.24
CA LEU A 368 -5.29 -26.18 -19.16
C LEU A 368 -4.69 -26.87 -17.94
N LEU A 369 -3.49 -27.42 -18.10
CA LEU A 369 -2.76 -28.02 -16.99
C LEU A 369 -1.82 -27.00 -16.37
N TRP A 370 -1.86 -26.90 -15.05
CA TRP A 370 -0.95 -26.10 -14.23
C TRP A 370 -0.02 -27.05 -13.47
N ILE A 371 1.28 -26.74 -13.48
CA ILE A 371 2.34 -27.58 -12.93
C ILE A 371 3.24 -26.74 -12.03
N ALA A 372 3.27 -27.08 -10.75
CA ALA A 372 4.17 -26.51 -9.75
C ALA A 372 5.49 -27.29 -9.77
N THR A 373 6.60 -26.59 -9.93
CA THR A 373 7.95 -27.19 -10.00
C THR A 373 8.89 -26.56 -8.99
N ASP A 374 10.10 -27.12 -8.83
CA ASP A 374 11.14 -26.52 -8.01
C ASP A 374 11.78 -25.25 -8.62
N ASN A 375 11.34 -24.83 -9.81
CA ASN A 375 11.84 -23.64 -10.49
C ASN A 375 10.75 -22.87 -11.24
N GLY A 376 9.58 -22.71 -10.61
CA GLY A 376 8.47 -21.89 -11.12
C GLY A 376 7.27 -22.70 -11.58
N LEU A 377 6.28 -21.97 -12.11
CA LEU A 377 4.98 -22.49 -12.52
C LEU A 377 4.98 -22.73 -14.03
N SER A 378 4.46 -23.85 -14.50
CA SER A 378 4.20 -24.09 -15.93
C SER A 378 2.72 -24.24 -16.19
N ARG A 379 2.28 -23.71 -17.33
CA ARG A 379 0.94 -23.91 -17.88
C ARG A 379 1.05 -24.63 -19.21
N PHE A 380 0.22 -25.64 -19.43
CA PHE A 380 0.24 -26.47 -20.62
C PHE A 380 -1.15 -26.52 -21.26
N ASN A 381 -1.22 -26.18 -22.55
CA ASN A 381 -2.47 -26.14 -23.31
C ASN A 381 -2.75 -27.42 -24.13
N GLY A 382 -2.02 -28.49 -23.86
CA GLY A 382 -2.06 -29.74 -24.66
C GLY A 382 -1.02 -29.78 -25.79
N ARG A 383 -0.38 -28.65 -26.10
CA ARG A 383 0.63 -28.55 -27.17
C ARG A 383 1.92 -27.89 -26.73
N GLU A 384 1.85 -26.78 -25.99
CA GLU A 384 3.01 -26.00 -25.60
C GLU A 384 2.94 -25.59 -24.12
N PHE A 385 4.12 -25.37 -23.54
CA PHE A 385 4.28 -24.86 -22.19
C PHE A 385 4.53 -23.35 -22.18
N THR A 386 3.90 -22.66 -21.24
CA THR A 386 4.20 -21.29 -20.85
C THR A 386 4.69 -21.30 -19.39
N THR A 387 5.85 -20.71 -19.10
CA THR A 387 6.43 -20.75 -17.75
C THR A 387 6.48 -19.38 -17.06
N TYR A 388 6.14 -19.38 -15.78
CA TYR A 388 6.11 -18.19 -14.92
C TYR A 388 7.16 -18.32 -13.80
N HIS A 389 7.85 -17.21 -13.50
CA HIS A 389 8.95 -17.13 -12.52
C HIS A 389 8.85 -15.77 -11.80
N ARG A 390 9.77 -15.47 -10.87
CA ARG A 390 9.81 -14.18 -10.15
C ARG A 390 9.72 -12.93 -11.03
N ARG A 391 10.36 -12.94 -12.20
CA ARG A 391 10.29 -11.81 -13.16
C ARG A 391 8.89 -11.51 -13.68
N HIS A 392 7.95 -12.45 -13.51
CA HIS A 392 6.55 -12.33 -13.90
C HIS A 392 5.63 -12.05 -12.70
N GLY A 393 6.16 -11.86 -11.49
CA GLY A 393 5.38 -11.49 -10.30
C GLY A 393 5.20 -12.59 -9.26
N LEU A 394 5.61 -13.84 -9.51
CA LEU A 394 5.57 -14.89 -8.48
C LEU A 394 6.50 -14.55 -7.30
N GLY A 395 6.02 -14.63 -6.06
CA GLY A 395 6.88 -14.51 -4.88
C GLY A 395 7.72 -15.77 -4.66
N ASN A 396 7.19 -16.93 -5.08
CA ASN A 396 7.81 -18.24 -4.89
C ASN A 396 8.56 -18.74 -6.15
N LEU A 397 9.61 -19.55 -5.95
CA LEU A 397 10.26 -20.30 -7.04
C LEU A 397 10.07 -21.81 -6.86
N ASN A 398 10.25 -22.30 -5.63
CA ASN A 398 10.02 -23.69 -5.30
C ASN A 398 8.55 -23.87 -4.90
N LEU A 399 7.75 -24.46 -5.79
CA LEU A 399 6.29 -24.50 -5.70
C LEU A 399 5.82 -25.91 -5.34
N TYR A 400 5.00 -26.05 -4.29
CA TYR A 400 4.62 -27.34 -3.72
C TYR A 400 3.14 -27.67 -3.87
N LEU A 401 2.28 -26.66 -3.95
CA LEU A 401 0.83 -26.84 -3.97
C LEU A 401 0.17 -26.04 -5.08
N LEU A 402 -0.93 -26.58 -5.61
CA LEU A 402 -1.82 -25.92 -6.54
C LEU A 402 -3.27 -26.15 -6.10
N HIS A 403 -4.06 -25.10 -6.13
CA HIS A 403 -5.49 -25.16 -5.89
C HIS A 403 -6.23 -24.16 -6.76
N LEU A 404 -7.33 -24.60 -7.35
CA LEU A 404 -8.25 -23.71 -8.06
C LEU A 404 -9.44 -23.50 -7.16
N ASP A 405 -9.65 -22.26 -6.76
CA ASP A 405 -10.82 -21.90 -5.96
C ASP A 405 -12.08 -21.84 -6.84
N ARG A 406 -13.24 -21.74 -6.20
CA ARG A 406 -14.55 -21.65 -6.90
C ARG A 406 -14.72 -20.40 -7.76
N GLU A 407 -13.92 -19.36 -7.55
CA GLU A 407 -13.94 -18.13 -8.35
C GLU A 407 -13.05 -18.25 -9.60
N GLY A 408 -12.25 -19.32 -9.68
CA GLY A 408 -11.36 -19.60 -10.81
C GLY A 408 -9.96 -19.01 -10.65
N HIS A 409 -9.61 -18.50 -9.47
CA HIS A 409 -8.23 -18.12 -9.17
C HIS A 409 -7.37 -19.36 -8.94
N LEU A 410 -6.12 -19.28 -9.38
CA LEU A 410 -5.13 -20.31 -9.09
C LEU A 410 -4.28 -19.88 -7.90
N TRP A 411 -4.37 -20.67 -6.83
CA TRP A 411 -3.52 -20.57 -5.66
C TRP A 411 -2.30 -21.46 -5.82
N VAL A 412 -1.14 -20.87 -5.61
CA VAL A 412 0.17 -21.50 -5.77
C VAL A 412 0.94 -21.28 -4.49
N GLY A 413 1.35 -22.35 -3.81
CA GLY A 413 2.13 -22.24 -2.57
C GLY A 413 3.55 -22.74 -2.74
N GLY A 414 4.47 -22.14 -2.00
CA GLY A 414 5.88 -22.51 -2.04
C GLY A 414 6.60 -22.27 -0.73
N GLU A 415 7.92 -22.07 -0.85
CA GLU A 415 8.87 -21.85 0.25
C GLU A 415 8.73 -20.51 1.00
N ALA A 416 8.04 -19.54 0.41
CA ALA A 416 7.93 -18.17 0.92
C ALA A 416 6.48 -17.67 1.04
N GLY A 417 5.49 -18.55 0.91
CA GLY A 417 4.08 -18.24 1.16
C GLY A 417 3.18 -18.75 0.04
N LEU A 418 2.14 -17.97 -0.25
CA LEU A 418 1.15 -18.24 -1.29
C LEU A 418 1.18 -17.14 -2.35
N ASP A 419 0.95 -17.50 -3.61
CA ASP A 419 0.67 -16.58 -4.70
C ASP A 419 -0.74 -16.90 -5.21
N ARG A 420 -1.63 -15.88 -5.27
CA ARG A 420 -2.95 -15.97 -5.91
C ARG A 420 -2.86 -15.37 -7.30
N LEU A 421 -3.20 -16.16 -8.31
CA LEU A 421 -3.20 -15.75 -9.70
C LEU A 421 -4.64 -15.53 -10.16
N THR A 422 -4.94 -14.29 -10.55
CA THR A 422 -6.20 -13.96 -11.24
C THR A 422 -6.03 -14.24 -12.72
N LEU A 423 -6.89 -15.10 -13.26
CA LEU A 423 -6.75 -15.61 -14.62
C LEU A 423 -7.81 -14.99 -15.54
N ASP A 424 -7.41 -14.57 -16.74
CA ASP A 424 -8.35 -14.08 -17.75
C ASP A 424 -9.18 -15.22 -18.38
N SER A 425 -10.06 -14.90 -19.32
CA SER A 425 -10.87 -15.91 -20.02
C SER A 425 -10.04 -16.95 -20.79
N ALA A 426 -8.80 -16.64 -21.18
CA ALA A 426 -7.88 -17.53 -21.88
C ALA A 426 -7.00 -18.35 -20.93
N GLY A 427 -7.00 -18.04 -19.63
CA GLY A 427 -6.11 -18.67 -18.65
C GLY A 427 -4.72 -18.06 -18.59
N GLU A 428 -4.56 -16.81 -19.02
CA GLU A 428 -3.36 -16.02 -18.73
C GLU A 428 -3.48 -15.32 -17.36
N PRO A 429 -2.40 -15.29 -16.56
CA PRO A 429 -2.35 -14.48 -15.35
C PRO A 429 -2.45 -12.99 -15.68
N MET A 430 -3.49 -12.33 -15.17
CA MET A 430 -3.66 -10.87 -15.20
C MET A 430 -3.00 -10.21 -13.99
N GLU A 431 -3.10 -10.85 -12.83
CA GLU A 431 -2.56 -10.35 -11.57
C GLU A 431 -1.97 -11.53 -10.79
N ILE A 432 -0.82 -11.29 -10.14
CA ILE A 432 -0.23 -12.22 -9.20
C ILE A 432 -0.05 -11.48 -7.88
N ARG A 433 -0.80 -11.91 -6.85
CA ARG A 433 -0.71 -11.35 -5.51
C ARG A 433 0.00 -12.33 -4.58
N HIS A 434 1.12 -11.89 -4.01
CA HIS A 434 1.89 -12.66 -3.05
C HIS A 434 1.36 -12.45 -1.63
N TYR A 435 1.29 -13.52 -0.85
CA TYR A 435 1.02 -13.54 0.58
C TYR A 435 2.14 -14.27 1.31
N GLY A 436 3.09 -13.52 1.85
CA GLY A 436 4.17 -13.99 2.71
C GLY A 436 3.93 -13.59 4.17
N ARG A 437 5.00 -13.59 4.96
CA ARG A 437 4.96 -13.19 6.37
C ARG A 437 4.43 -11.76 6.54
N ASP A 438 4.85 -10.85 5.66
CA ASP A 438 4.50 -9.44 5.76
C ASP A 438 3.03 -9.20 5.41
N GLU A 439 2.43 -10.05 4.59
CA GLU A 439 1.01 -10.05 4.25
C GLU A 439 0.16 -10.97 5.16
N GLY A 440 0.68 -11.36 6.32
CA GLY A 440 -0.07 -12.11 7.34
C GLY A 440 -0.03 -13.63 7.22
N PHE A 441 0.59 -14.20 6.17
CA PHE A 441 0.78 -15.65 6.06
C PHE A 441 1.97 -16.10 6.93
N LEU A 442 1.72 -16.27 8.23
CA LEU A 442 2.73 -16.63 9.24
C LEU A 442 3.28 -18.06 9.10
N GLY A 443 2.58 -18.92 8.33
CA GLY A 443 3.00 -20.29 8.02
C GLY A 443 4.29 -20.40 7.22
N ILE A 444 4.66 -19.32 6.50
CA ILE A 444 5.80 -19.17 5.56
C ILE A 444 5.86 -20.26 4.50
N GLU A 445 6.29 -21.48 4.87
CA GLU A 445 6.45 -22.59 3.94
C GLU A 445 5.18 -23.44 3.95
N THR A 446 4.60 -23.61 2.76
CA THR A 446 3.43 -24.44 2.56
C THR A 446 3.81 -25.91 2.41
N ASN A 447 2.91 -26.81 2.79
CA ASN A 447 3.09 -28.24 2.58
C ASN A 447 2.37 -28.73 1.30
N GLN A 448 2.94 -29.76 0.66
CA GLN A 448 2.37 -30.38 -0.53
C GLN A 448 0.96 -30.92 -0.24
N ASN A 449 0.01 -30.69 -1.15
CA ASN A 449 -1.38 -31.12 -1.05
C ASN A 449 -2.16 -30.61 0.19
N ALA A 450 -1.57 -29.74 1.01
CA ALA A 450 -2.17 -29.25 2.23
C ALA A 450 -2.97 -27.97 1.97
N ILE A 451 -4.03 -28.08 1.17
CA ILE A 451 -4.98 -27.00 0.94
C ILE A 451 -6.40 -27.54 0.76
N TYR A 452 -7.38 -26.86 1.34
CA TYR A 452 -8.78 -27.25 1.28
C TYR A 452 -9.67 -26.00 1.28
N GLU A 453 -10.64 -25.94 0.37
CA GLU A 453 -11.68 -24.91 0.36
C GLU A 453 -12.97 -25.50 0.95
N ASP A 454 -13.49 -24.89 2.02
CA ASP A 454 -14.71 -25.33 2.66
C ASP A 454 -15.99 -24.87 1.94
N ALA A 455 -17.16 -25.21 2.48
CA ALA A 455 -18.43 -24.89 1.84
C ALA A 455 -18.69 -23.37 1.77
N GLU A 456 -18.12 -22.62 2.71
CA GLU A 456 -18.23 -21.18 2.87
C GLU A 456 -17.22 -20.39 2.01
N GLY A 457 -16.27 -21.08 1.35
CA GLY A 457 -15.24 -20.47 0.51
C GLY A 457 -14.01 -20.01 1.30
N ILE A 458 -13.85 -20.49 2.54
CA ILE A 458 -12.63 -20.28 3.33
C ILE A 458 -11.57 -21.27 2.85
N LEU A 459 -10.37 -20.76 2.64
CA LEU A 459 -9.22 -21.60 2.31
C LEU A 459 -8.47 -21.96 3.58
N TRP A 460 -8.30 -23.25 3.80
CA TRP A 460 -7.48 -23.83 4.84
C TRP A 460 -6.17 -24.29 4.22
N ILE A 461 -5.04 -23.86 4.76
CA ILE A 461 -3.70 -24.12 4.22
C ILE A 461 -2.81 -24.72 5.32
N GLY A 462 -2.23 -25.88 5.04
CA GLY A 462 -1.27 -26.53 5.90
C GLY A 462 0.15 -26.01 5.68
N SER A 463 0.79 -25.66 6.78
CA SER A 463 2.15 -25.11 6.84
C SER A 463 2.80 -25.54 8.16
N ARG A 464 3.63 -24.68 8.79
CA ARG A 464 3.96 -24.77 10.23
C ARG A 464 2.80 -24.30 11.13
N GLY A 465 1.62 -24.77 10.80
CA GLY A 465 0.35 -24.58 11.47
C GLY A 465 -0.77 -24.85 10.48
N LEU A 466 -2.00 -24.67 10.93
CA LEU A 466 -3.16 -24.62 10.06
C LEU A 466 -3.51 -23.15 9.84
N ALA A 467 -3.27 -22.62 8.65
CA ALA A 467 -3.67 -21.28 8.28
C ALA A 467 -5.10 -21.29 7.74
N ARG A 468 -5.91 -20.33 8.15
CA ARG A 468 -7.24 -20.03 7.64
C ARG A 468 -7.16 -18.74 6.84
N TYR A 469 -7.67 -18.73 5.62
CA TYR A 469 -7.79 -17.55 4.77
C TYR A 469 -9.25 -17.24 4.47
N ASP A 470 -9.70 -16.06 4.88
CA ASP A 470 -11.03 -15.54 4.59
C ASP A 470 -10.94 -14.37 3.61
N ARG A 471 -11.37 -14.59 2.36
CA ARG A 471 -11.34 -13.56 1.32
C ARG A 471 -12.15 -12.32 1.67
N ARG A 472 -13.18 -12.43 2.52
CA ARG A 472 -14.03 -11.30 2.93
C ARG A 472 -13.28 -10.32 3.86
N GLU A 473 -12.21 -10.80 4.47
CA GLU A 473 -11.29 -10.03 5.31
C GLU A 473 -10.06 -9.54 4.52
N ASP A 474 -9.89 -10.03 3.29
CA ASP A 474 -8.81 -9.62 2.40
C ASP A 474 -9.20 -8.34 1.66
N ARG A 475 -8.63 -7.22 2.09
CA ARG A 475 -8.91 -5.91 1.50
C ARG A 475 -8.30 -5.85 0.10
N GLU A 476 -9.15 -5.93 -0.92
CA GLU A 476 -8.79 -5.61 -2.30
C GLU A 476 -8.68 -4.09 -2.44
N GLU A 477 -7.46 -3.56 -2.38
CA GLU A 477 -7.25 -2.12 -2.48
C GLU A 477 -7.25 -1.66 -3.95
N ALA A 478 -8.42 -1.20 -4.41
CA ALA A 478 -8.59 -0.63 -5.75
C ALA A 478 -8.94 0.87 -5.71
N ALA A 479 -8.49 1.60 -4.69
CA ALA A 479 -8.66 3.06 -4.64
C ALA A 479 -7.45 3.76 -5.26
N PRO A 480 -7.62 4.63 -6.27
CA PRO A 480 -6.51 5.38 -6.81
C PRO A 480 -5.87 6.28 -5.73
N PRO A 481 -4.54 6.50 -5.77
CA PRO A 481 -3.84 7.23 -4.72
C PRO A 481 -4.40 8.65 -4.52
N ARG A 482 -4.41 9.14 -3.27
CA ARG A 482 -4.69 10.56 -3.03
C ARG A 482 -3.48 11.39 -3.43
N ILE A 483 -3.71 12.40 -4.28
CA ILE A 483 -2.64 13.26 -4.80
C ILE A 483 -2.68 14.64 -4.15
N TYR A 484 -1.52 15.11 -3.72
CA TYR A 484 -1.35 16.42 -3.10
C TYR A 484 -0.29 17.22 -3.85
N LEU A 485 -0.58 18.48 -4.12
CA LEU A 485 0.46 19.45 -4.48
C LEU A 485 1.16 19.86 -3.19
N THR A 486 2.48 19.71 -3.17
CA THR A 486 3.29 19.93 -1.97
C THR A 486 4.14 21.20 -2.09
N GLY A 487 4.44 21.65 -3.30
CA GLY A 487 5.28 22.82 -3.52
C GLY A 487 5.19 23.41 -4.93
N LEU A 488 5.46 24.71 -5.01
CA LEU A 488 5.66 25.46 -6.24
C LEU A 488 6.97 26.23 -6.11
N ARG A 489 7.96 25.84 -6.90
CA ARG A 489 9.29 26.46 -6.95
C ARG A 489 9.41 27.34 -8.19
N LEU A 490 10.11 28.46 -8.05
CA LEU A 490 10.42 29.37 -9.15
C LEU A 490 11.93 29.29 -9.42
N PHE A 491 12.32 28.97 -10.65
CA PHE A 491 13.74 28.73 -11.02
C PHE A 491 14.44 27.75 -10.06
N PHE A 492 13.75 26.66 -9.72
CA PHE A 492 14.21 25.60 -8.80
C PHE A 492 14.39 26.05 -7.33
N GLN A 493 14.07 27.29 -6.99
CA GLN A 493 14.15 27.80 -5.62
C GLN A 493 12.78 27.74 -4.93
N PRO A 494 12.71 27.30 -3.66
CA PRO A 494 11.49 27.37 -2.87
C PRO A 494 11.07 28.83 -2.68
N VAL A 495 9.76 29.06 -2.70
CA VAL A 495 9.15 30.36 -2.43
C VAL A 495 8.29 30.23 -1.19
N ASP A 496 8.45 31.18 -0.26
CA ASP A 496 7.54 31.29 0.87
C ASP A 496 6.26 31.99 0.43
N TRP A 497 5.18 31.23 0.46
CA TRP A 497 3.85 31.64 0.02
C TRP A 497 2.94 32.07 1.19
N SER A 498 3.44 32.01 2.44
CA SER A 498 2.67 32.34 3.65
C SER A 498 2.07 33.74 3.65
N ALA A 499 2.68 34.68 2.92
CA ALA A 499 2.21 36.06 2.78
C ALA A 499 1.23 36.29 1.62
N ALA A 500 1.01 35.30 0.75
CA ALA A 500 0.39 35.52 -0.57
C ALA A 500 -1.13 35.27 -0.63
N SER A 501 -1.71 34.44 0.26
CA SER A 501 -3.17 34.19 0.39
C SER A 501 -3.44 33.13 1.47
N GLU A 502 -4.71 32.86 1.77
CA GLU A 502 -5.09 31.63 2.48
C GLU A 502 -4.61 30.40 1.68
N PRO A 503 -3.93 29.44 2.32
CA PRO A 503 -3.35 28.32 1.60
C PRO A 503 -4.43 27.41 1.00
N GLN A 504 -4.11 26.79 -0.14
CA GLN A 504 -4.98 25.79 -0.79
C GLN A 504 -5.15 24.53 0.06
N SER A 505 -4.16 24.20 0.90
CA SER A 505 -4.17 23.05 1.80
C SER A 505 -3.76 23.46 3.22
N PRO A 506 -4.38 22.89 4.28
CA PRO A 506 -3.94 23.10 5.66
C PRO A 506 -2.50 22.63 5.92
N TRP A 507 -2.00 21.71 5.09
CA TRP A 507 -0.71 21.05 5.27
C TRP A 507 0.42 21.69 4.45
N PHE A 508 0.08 22.28 3.31
CA PHE A 508 1.04 22.86 2.37
C PHE A 508 0.65 24.30 2.08
N GLY A 509 1.57 25.23 2.34
CA GLY A 509 1.34 26.67 2.22
C GLY A 509 1.18 27.19 0.78
N LEU A 510 0.68 26.39 -0.16
CA LEU A 510 0.52 26.79 -1.56
C LEU A 510 -0.55 27.88 -1.72
N PRO A 511 -0.31 28.91 -2.55
CA PRO A 511 -1.31 29.92 -2.86
C PRO A 511 -2.44 29.32 -3.70
N ARG A 512 -3.66 29.85 -3.62
CA ARG A 512 -4.79 29.35 -4.44
C ARG A 512 -4.66 29.69 -5.92
N ASP A 513 -4.34 30.95 -6.23
CA ASP A 513 -4.28 31.47 -7.60
C ASP A 513 -3.04 32.39 -7.78
N PRO A 514 -1.81 31.85 -7.80
CA PRO A 514 -0.61 32.67 -7.89
C PRO A 514 -0.56 33.47 -9.21
N VAL A 515 -0.38 34.78 -9.08
CA VAL A 515 -0.16 35.70 -10.20
C VAL A 515 1.31 36.09 -10.24
N LEU A 516 2.00 35.67 -11.30
CA LEU A 516 3.44 35.79 -11.46
C LEU A 516 3.79 36.86 -12.52
N PRO A 517 4.86 37.64 -12.33
CA PRO A 517 5.38 38.50 -13.38
C PRO A 517 6.04 37.68 -14.50
N HIS A 518 6.14 38.25 -15.71
CA HIS A 518 6.71 37.61 -16.89
C HIS A 518 8.13 37.02 -16.72
N ASP A 519 8.92 37.53 -15.76
CA ASP A 519 10.28 37.10 -15.47
C ASP A 519 10.34 35.95 -14.45
N ARG A 520 9.19 35.54 -13.89
CA ARG A 520 9.03 34.38 -13.01
C ARG A 520 8.25 33.25 -13.67
N ASN A 521 8.74 32.82 -14.84
CA ASN A 521 8.04 31.89 -15.73
C ASN A 521 8.71 30.50 -15.88
N HIS A 522 9.67 30.19 -15.01
CA HIS A 522 10.24 28.85 -14.89
C HIS A 522 9.70 28.20 -13.63
N LEU A 523 8.75 27.27 -13.79
CA LEU A 523 7.99 26.71 -12.69
C LEU A 523 8.35 25.24 -12.48
N THR A 524 8.46 24.84 -11.22
CA THR A 524 8.55 23.43 -10.84
C THR A 524 7.46 23.14 -9.82
N PHE A 525 6.59 22.19 -10.15
CA PHE A 525 5.51 21.72 -9.28
C PHE A 525 5.99 20.44 -8.59
N ASP A 526 5.93 20.43 -7.27
CA ASP A 526 6.20 19.26 -6.46
C ASP A 526 4.87 18.65 -6.00
N PHE A 527 4.76 17.33 -6.06
CA PHE A 527 3.54 16.61 -5.71
C PHE A 527 3.83 15.27 -5.06
N LEU A 528 2.87 14.77 -4.30
CA LEU A 528 2.97 13.52 -3.56
C LEU A 528 1.66 12.74 -3.69
N GLY A 529 1.77 11.54 -4.24
CA GLY A 529 0.73 10.52 -4.16
C GLY A 529 0.89 9.74 -2.86
N ILE A 530 -0.21 9.56 -2.14
CA ILE A 530 -0.30 8.70 -0.98
C ILE A 530 -1.31 7.61 -1.33
N SER A 531 -0.80 6.39 -1.55
CA SER A 531 -1.59 5.18 -1.54
C SER A 531 -1.53 4.55 -0.16
N ARG A 532 -2.63 3.93 0.28
CA ARG A 532 -2.76 3.43 1.66
C ARG A 532 -2.72 1.90 1.77
N GLY A 533 -2.46 1.19 0.67
CA GLY A 533 -2.11 -0.24 0.71
C GLY A 533 -1.97 -0.98 -0.62
N GLY A 534 -1.54 -0.28 -1.68
CA GLY A 534 -0.84 -0.98 -2.77
C GLY A 534 0.67 -1.05 -2.48
N SER A 535 1.31 -2.18 -2.81
CA SER A 535 2.77 -2.39 -2.69
C SER A 535 3.58 -1.89 -3.90
N GLY A 536 2.91 -1.40 -4.95
CA GLY A 536 3.53 -0.89 -6.18
C GLY A 536 4.03 0.56 -6.09
N GLU A 537 4.97 0.93 -6.96
CA GLU A 537 5.41 2.33 -7.13
C GLU A 537 4.25 3.18 -7.69
N ILE A 538 3.99 4.34 -7.08
CA ILE A 538 2.95 5.25 -7.57
C ILE A 538 3.44 5.97 -8.83
N LEU A 539 2.68 5.82 -9.90
CA LEU A 539 2.87 6.51 -11.17
C LEU A 539 2.06 7.80 -11.21
N TYR A 540 2.60 8.81 -11.89
CA TYR A 540 2.00 10.13 -12.05
C TYR A 540 1.84 10.46 -13.52
N GLN A 541 0.79 11.23 -13.81
CA GLN A 541 0.63 11.95 -15.05
C GLN A 541 0.28 13.39 -14.75
N TYR A 542 0.85 14.30 -15.51
CA TYR A 542 0.59 15.73 -15.37
C TYR A 542 0.36 16.38 -16.73
N ARG A 543 -0.26 17.56 -16.69
CA ARG A 543 -0.37 18.46 -17.86
C ARG A 543 -0.55 19.90 -17.40
N MET A 544 -0.26 20.83 -18.30
CA MET A 544 -0.55 22.25 -18.13
C MET A 544 -1.68 22.66 -19.08
N ASP A 545 -2.90 22.79 -18.57
CA ASP A 545 -4.02 23.34 -19.35
C ASP A 545 -3.68 24.79 -19.76
N GLY A 546 -3.84 25.09 -21.06
CA GLY A 546 -3.35 26.33 -21.69
C GLY A 546 -2.03 26.16 -22.47
N LEU A 547 -1.34 25.02 -22.30
CA LEU A 547 -0.14 24.63 -23.08
C LEU A 547 -0.29 23.24 -23.70
N ASP A 548 -0.72 22.26 -22.91
CA ASP A 548 -0.83 20.85 -23.29
C ASP A 548 -2.27 20.45 -23.64
N SER A 549 -2.42 19.49 -24.56
CA SER A 549 -3.73 18.90 -24.94
C SER A 549 -3.92 17.45 -24.48
N ARG A 550 -2.87 16.81 -23.96
CA ARG A 550 -2.86 15.43 -23.47
C ARG A 550 -2.07 15.34 -22.18
N TRP A 551 -2.35 14.32 -21.38
CA TRP A 551 -1.53 13.95 -20.22
C TRP A 551 -0.13 13.51 -20.67
N SER A 552 0.88 13.76 -19.82
CA SER A 552 2.22 13.19 -19.98
C SER A 552 2.18 11.65 -20.01
N PRO A 553 3.22 10.98 -20.51
CA PRO A 553 3.43 9.56 -20.21
C PRO A 553 3.48 9.34 -18.67
N PRO A 554 3.06 8.16 -18.18
CA PRO A 554 3.23 7.78 -16.77
C PRO A 554 4.69 7.89 -16.32
N THR A 555 4.93 8.44 -15.15
CA THR A 555 6.27 8.62 -14.58
C THR A 555 6.26 8.44 -13.06
N ALA A 556 7.34 7.90 -12.49
CA ALA A 556 7.52 7.83 -11.04
C ALA A 556 8.02 9.17 -10.42
N GLN A 557 8.37 10.15 -11.26
CA GLN A 557 8.87 11.44 -10.79
C GLN A 557 7.79 12.24 -10.06
N ARG A 558 8.15 12.76 -8.88
CA ARG A 558 7.29 13.55 -7.99
C ARG A 558 7.34 15.06 -8.25
N GLN A 559 7.83 15.44 -9.43
CA GLN A 559 7.94 16.83 -9.84
C GLN A 559 7.68 16.99 -11.34
N ALA A 560 7.16 18.14 -11.74
CA ALA A 560 6.99 18.53 -13.14
C ALA A 560 7.61 19.91 -13.37
N VAL A 561 8.42 20.04 -14.42
CA VAL A 561 9.15 21.28 -14.74
C VAL A 561 8.60 21.88 -16.03
N PHE A 562 8.20 23.15 -15.97
CA PHE A 562 7.78 23.95 -17.13
C PHE A 562 8.72 25.14 -17.28
N SER A 563 9.49 25.13 -18.37
CA SER A 563 10.49 26.17 -18.65
C SER A 563 9.92 27.27 -19.55
N SER A 564 10.16 28.52 -19.16
CA SER A 564 9.93 29.70 -20.02
C SER A 564 8.50 29.85 -20.50
N LEU A 565 7.53 29.69 -19.60
CA LEU A 565 6.11 29.83 -19.94
C LEU A 565 5.82 31.25 -20.48
N PRO A 566 5.09 31.38 -21.59
CA PRO A 566 4.68 32.69 -22.08
C PRO A 566 3.63 33.32 -21.14
N PRO A 567 3.40 34.65 -21.25
CA PRO A 567 2.30 35.28 -20.55
C PRO A 567 0.95 34.67 -20.94
N GLY A 568 0.13 34.34 -19.94
CA GLY A 568 -1.14 33.65 -20.12
C GLY A 568 -1.71 33.11 -18.81
N GLU A 569 -2.91 32.55 -18.90
CA GLU A 569 -3.57 31.81 -17.81
C GLU A 569 -3.35 30.31 -18.03
N TYR A 570 -3.04 29.60 -16.95
CA TYR A 570 -2.75 28.18 -16.98
C TYR A 570 -3.41 27.46 -15.81
N THR A 571 -3.58 26.15 -15.94
CA THR A 571 -3.92 25.28 -14.81
C THR A 571 -3.03 24.04 -14.85
N PHE A 572 -2.16 23.91 -13.86
CA PHE A 572 -1.40 22.67 -13.67
C PHE A 572 -2.35 21.61 -13.11
N SER A 573 -2.37 20.43 -13.71
CA SER A 573 -3.14 19.28 -13.22
C SER A 573 -2.24 18.06 -13.11
N VAL A 574 -2.37 17.29 -12.02
CA VAL A 574 -1.67 16.03 -11.78
C VAL A 574 -2.61 14.97 -11.23
N ARG A 575 -2.47 13.74 -11.73
CA ARG A 575 -3.19 12.54 -11.27
C ARG A 575 -2.20 11.42 -10.97
N ALA A 576 -2.56 10.53 -10.07
CA ALA A 576 -1.75 9.39 -9.66
C ALA A 576 -2.46 8.07 -9.93
N SER A 577 -1.70 7.00 -10.10
CA SER A 577 -2.20 5.64 -10.30
C SER A 577 -1.16 4.66 -9.77
N GLN A 578 -1.60 3.48 -9.33
CA GLN A 578 -0.71 2.44 -8.84
C GLN A 578 -0.56 1.26 -9.81
N ASP A 579 -1.58 1.04 -10.64
CA ASP A 579 -1.62 0.02 -11.69
C ASP A 579 -1.37 0.60 -13.10
N GLY A 580 -1.37 1.93 -13.24
CA GLY A 580 -1.26 2.63 -14.52
C GLY A 580 -2.58 2.72 -15.30
N GLU A 581 -3.65 2.11 -14.80
CA GLU A 581 -4.97 2.03 -15.46
C GLU A 581 -5.99 2.91 -14.75
N HIS A 582 -6.08 2.81 -13.42
CA HIS A 582 -7.01 3.56 -12.59
C HIS A 582 -6.31 4.81 -12.03
N TRP A 583 -6.69 5.98 -12.56
CA TRP A 583 -6.11 7.27 -12.19
C TRP A 583 -6.99 8.05 -11.22
N THR A 584 -6.38 8.85 -10.34
CA THR A 584 -7.11 9.71 -9.40
C THR A 584 -8.02 10.69 -10.12
N GLU A 585 -9.30 10.74 -9.72
CA GLU A 585 -10.26 11.75 -10.15
C GLU A 585 -11.05 12.33 -8.96
N PRO A 586 -11.22 13.67 -8.86
CA PRO A 586 -10.60 14.69 -9.72
C PRO A 586 -9.09 14.81 -9.49
N PRO A 587 -8.30 15.27 -10.48
CA PRO A 587 -6.87 15.51 -10.31
C PRO A 587 -6.60 16.65 -9.32
N ALA A 588 -5.44 16.63 -8.67
CA ALA A 588 -4.98 17.83 -7.96
C ALA A 588 -4.58 18.88 -8.99
N SER A 589 -5.09 20.09 -8.80
CA SER A 589 -4.90 21.19 -9.75
C SER A 589 -4.54 22.50 -9.06
N LEU A 590 -3.77 23.32 -9.77
CA LEU A 590 -3.38 24.67 -9.36
C LEU A 590 -3.51 25.62 -10.55
N PRO A 591 -4.53 26.49 -10.57
CA PRO A 591 -4.60 27.60 -11.53
C PRO A 591 -3.49 28.63 -11.26
N LEU A 592 -2.98 29.29 -12.30
CA LEU A 592 -2.00 30.37 -12.18
C LEU A 592 -2.01 31.31 -13.39
N GLU A 593 -1.51 32.54 -13.20
CA GLU A 593 -1.40 33.55 -14.25
C GLU A 593 0.05 34.04 -14.38
N ILE A 594 0.56 34.17 -15.61
CA ILE A 594 1.83 34.85 -15.90
C ILE A 594 1.51 36.16 -16.63
N ARG A 595 1.74 37.29 -15.96
CA ARG A 595 1.46 38.62 -16.50
C ARG A 595 2.44 39.01 -17.60
N PRO A 596 2.00 39.72 -18.64
CA PRO A 596 2.89 40.27 -19.65
C PRO A 596 3.80 41.37 -19.05
N PRO A 597 5.00 41.58 -19.62
CA PRO A 597 5.87 42.68 -19.20
C PRO A 597 5.24 44.05 -19.47
N PHE A 598 5.58 45.04 -18.65
CA PHE A 598 5.01 46.39 -18.76
C PHE A 598 5.30 47.06 -20.11
N TRP A 599 6.40 46.73 -20.81
CA TRP A 599 6.71 47.30 -22.12
C TRP A 599 5.83 46.77 -23.26
N ARG A 600 5.07 45.70 -23.03
CA ARG A 600 4.02 45.24 -23.94
C ARG A 600 2.65 45.85 -23.62
N ALA A 601 2.54 46.64 -22.55
CA ALA A 601 1.29 47.30 -22.21
C ALA A 601 0.95 48.40 -23.26
N PRO A 602 -0.34 48.57 -23.61
CA PRO A 602 -0.76 49.55 -24.62
C PRO A 602 -0.28 50.99 -24.34
N TRP A 603 -0.25 51.39 -23.07
CA TRP A 603 0.20 52.73 -22.66
C TRP A 603 1.70 52.94 -22.92
N PHE A 604 2.53 51.91 -22.73
CA PHE A 604 3.98 52.02 -22.93
C PHE A 604 4.32 52.05 -24.42
N LEU A 605 3.59 51.28 -25.23
CA LEU A 605 3.68 51.35 -26.68
C LEU A 605 3.29 52.74 -27.19
N ALA A 606 2.18 53.29 -26.69
CA ALA A 606 1.76 54.67 -27.03
C ALA A 606 2.81 55.71 -26.61
N PHE A 607 3.35 55.59 -25.39
CA PHE A 607 4.42 56.45 -24.89
C PHE A 607 5.68 56.35 -25.76
N SER A 608 6.09 55.14 -26.15
CA SER A 608 7.26 54.91 -26.99
C SER A 608 7.11 55.55 -28.38
N VAL A 609 5.91 55.45 -28.97
CA VAL A 609 5.58 56.12 -30.24
C VAL A 609 5.63 57.65 -30.08
N CYS A 610 5.06 58.20 -29.01
CA CYS A 610 5.13 59.63 -28.72
C CYS A 610 6.56 60.12 -28.47
N ALA A 611 7.37 59.36 -27.73
CA ALA A 611 8.77 59.68 -27.46
C ALA A 611 9.61 59.64 -28.74
N ALA A 612 9.37 58.67 -29.63
CA ALA A 612 10.01 58.60 -30.94
C ALA A 612 9.62 59.81 -31.82
N ALA A 613 8.34 60.17 -31.86
CA ALA A 613 7.86 61.35 -32.58
C ALA A 613 8.46 62.66 -32.04
N LEU A 614 8.55 62.78 -30.71
CA LEU A 614 9.17 63.94 -30.05
C LEU A 614 10.69 63.99 -30.31
N GLY A 615 11.36 62.84 -30.30
CA GLY A 615 12.78 62.72 -30.64
C GLY A 615 13.07 63.13 -32.08
N ILE A 616 12.24 62.68 -33.04
CA ILE A 616 12.31 63.11 -34.45
C ILE A 616 12.09 64.61 -34.56
N TYR A 617 11.09 65.16 -33.86
CA TYR A 617 10.80 66.59 -33.83
C TYR A 617 11.95 67.41 -33.23
N ALA A 618 12.52 66.98 -32.10
CA ALA A 618 13.64 67.65 -31.45
C ALA A 618 14.91 67.59 -32.31
N PHE A 619 15.16 66.45 -32.97
CA PHE A 619 16.26 66.28 -33.91
C PHE A 619 16.12 67.25 -35.09
N ASP A 620 14.96 67.31 -35.75
CA ASP A 620 14.71 68.26 -36.85
C ASP A 620 14.87 69.72 -36.39
N ARG A 621 14.32 70.07 -35.21
CA ARG A 621 14.44 71.41 -34.63
C ARG A 621 15.89 71.79 -34.33
N SER A 622 16.67 70.87 -33.74
CA SER A 622 18.09 71.09 -33.43
C SER A 622 18.93 71.28 -34.70
N ARG A 623 18.65 70.50 -35.75
CA ARG A 623 19.28 70.63 -37.06
C ARG A 623 19.05 72.00 -37.67
N ARG A 624 17.81 72.48 -37.64
CA ARG A 624 17.44 73.83 -38.11
C ARG A 624 18.14 74.91 -37.29
N ALA A 625 18.15 74.79 -35.96
CA ALA A 625 18.81 75.76 -35.08
C ALA A 625 20.34 75.79 -35.28
N LEU A 626 20.98 74.63 -35.48
CA LEU A 626 22.41 74.54 -35.76
C LEU A 626 22.77 75.16 -37.11
N ALA A 627 21.93 74.94 -38.14
CA ALA A 627 22.10 75.57 -39.46
C ALA A 627 22.01 77.10 -39.35
N LEU A 628 21.04 77.64 -38.60
CA LEU A 628 20.91 79.08 -38.32
C LEU A 628 22.10 79.65 -37.54
N ARG A 629 22.64 78.92 -36.55
CA ARG A 629 23.85 79.35 -35.82
C ARG A 629 25.08 79.42 -36.72
N ARG A 630 25.28 78.44 -37.61
CA ARG A 630 26.38 78.43 -38.59
C ARG A 630 26.26 79.61 -39.55
N GLN A 631 25.05 79.94 -40.00
CA GLN A 631 24.81 81.09 -40.85
C GLN A 631 25.21 82.41 -40.15
N ARG A 632 24.78 82.60 -38.89
CA ARG A 632 25.13 83.81 -38.12
C ARG A 632 26.62 83.94 -37.83
N GLN A 633 27.33 82.83 -37.60
CA GLN A 633 28.78 82.84 -37.40
C GLN A 633 29.53 83.25 -38.67
N LEU A 634 29.10 82.74 -39.83
CA LEU A 634 29.65 83.14 -41.13
C LEU A 634 29.40 84.63 -41.42
N GLU A 635 28.19 85.12 -41.14
CA GLU A 635 27.85 86.55 -41.31
C GLU A 635 28.70 87.44 -40.40
N ALA A 636 28.90 87.05 -39.14
CA ALA A 636 29.74 87.79 -38.18
C ALA A 636 31.23 87.76 -38.55
N GLU A 637 31.75 86.64 -39.05
CA GLU A 637 33.14 86.54 -39.51
C GLU A 637 33.40 87.35 -40.78
N VAL A 638 32.44 87.34 -41.72
CA VAL A 638 32.50 88.19 -42.92
C VAL A 638 32.47 89.66 -42.54
N ALA A 639 31.61 90.07 -41.60
CA ALA A 639 31.53 91.45 -41.09
C ALA A 639 32.83 91.87 -40.39
N LEU A 640 33.39 91.02 -39.52
CA LEU A 640 34.64 91.31 -38.80
C LEU A 640 35.84 91.44 -39.75
N ARG A 641 35.94 90.58 -40.78
CA ARG A 641 37.00 90.68 -41.80
C ARG A 641 36.86 91.93 -42.66
N THR A 642 35.64 92.35 -42.97
CA THR A 642 35.40 93.61 -43.70
C THR A 642 35.78 94.82 -42.86
N GLU A 643 35.46 94.83 -41.56
CA GLU A 643 35.85 95.90 -40.64
C GLU A 643 37.37 95.95 -40.39
N GLN A 644 38.03 94.80 -40.20
CA GLN A 644 39.49 94.73 -40.04
C GLN A 644 40.25 95.21 -41.29
N LEU A 645 39.73 94.90 -42.49
CA LEU A 645 40.28 95.42 -43.75
C LEU A 645 40.11 96.94 -43.85
N GLN A 646 38.99 97.48 -43.39
CA GLN A 646 38.71 98.92 -43.38
C GLN A 646 39.67 99.66 -42.42
N LEU A 647 39.82 99.15 -41.19
CA LEU A 647 40.70 99.73 -40.17
C LEU A 647 42.18 99.59 -40.51
N ALA A 648 42.62 98.47 -41.09
CA ALA A 648 43.99 98.30 -41.57
C ALA A 648 44.34 99.29 -42.68
N LYS A 649 43.37 99.60 -43.56
CA LYS A 649 43.50 100.62 -44.59
C LYS A 649 43.63 102.02 -43.98
N GLU A 650 42.79 102.38 -43.02
CA GLU A 650 42.82 103.70 -42.36
C GLU A 650 44.06 103.90 -41.48
N ALA A 651 44.52 102.87 -40.75
CA ALA A 651 45.75 102.92 -39.95
C ALA A 651 47.01 103.08 -40.81
N ALA A 652 47.06 102.44 -41.99
CA ALA A 652 48.16 102.63 -42.94
C ALA A 652 48.19 104.07 -43.49
N GLU A 653 47.02 104.67 -43.76
CA GLU A 653 46.91 106.06 -44.22
C GLU A 653 47.30 107.07 -43.11
N MET A 654 46.91 106.81 -41.86
CA MET A 654 47.26 107.64 -40.70
C MET A 654 48.74 107.53 -40.31
N ALA A 655 49.34 106.33 -40.33
CA ALA A 655 50.77 106.13 -40.08
C ALA A 655 51.64 106.89 -41.10
N SER A 656 51.19 106.97 -42.35
CA SER A 656 51.83 107.77 -43.39
C SER A 656 51.80 109.27 -43.04
N ARG A 657 50.64 109.79 -42.58
CA ARG A 657 50.48 111.21 -42.22
C ARG A 657 51.23 111.59 -40.93
N ALA A 658 51.25 110.74 -39.92
CA ALA A 658 51.98 110.96 -38.66
C ALA A 658 53.50 110.94 -38.86
N LYS A 659 54.01 110.07 -39.75
CA LYS A 659 55.43 110.05 -40.15
C LYS A 659 55.87 111.37 -40.79
N SER A 660 55.00 111.99 -41.59
CA SER A 660 55.28 113.29 -42.21
C SER A 660 55.26 114.44 -41.19
N GLN A 661 54.36 114.44 -40.21
CA GLN A 661 54.35 115.45 -39.13
C GLN A 661 55.51 115.29 -38.14
N PHE A 662 55.96 114.06 -37.86
CA PHE A 662 57.15 113.80 -37.03
C PHE A 662 58.43 114.34 -37.69
N LEU A 663 58.56 114.23 -39.02
CA LEU A 663 59.69 114.80 -39.76
C LEU A 663 59.68 116.34 -39.76
N ALA A 664 58.51 116.97 -39.70
CA ALA A 664 58.39 118.44 -39.68
C ALA A 664 58.77 119.07 -38.33
N ASN A 665 58.47 118.42 -37.20
CA ASN A 665 58.78 118.96 -35.87
C ASN A 665 60.25 118.75 -35.46
N MET A 666 60.96 117.78 -36.05
CA MET A 666 62.36 117.50 -35.73
C MET A 666 63.35 118.52 -36.33
N THR A 667 62.88 119.45 -37.17
CA THR A 667 63.74 120.46 -37.80
C THR A 667 63.79 121.79 -37.03
N HIS A 668 62.91 122.02 -36.03
CA HIS A 668 62.79 123.33 -35.38
C HIS A 668 63.55 123.49 -34.04
N GLU A 669 64.23 122.46 -33.51
CA GLU A 669 64.95 122.54 -32.23
C GLU A 669 66.48 122.31 -32.27
N LEU A 670 67.11 122.31 -33.46
CA LEU A 670 68.58 122.27 -33.57
C LEU A 670 69.12 123.22 -34.67
N LYS A 671 68.74 124.51 -34.59
CA LYS A 671 69.58 125.73 -34.74
C LYS A 671 68.76 126.96 -35.15
#